data_AF-A0A0N5ARH1-F1
#
_entry.id   AF-A0A0N5ARH1-F1
#
_cell.length_a   1.000
_cell.length_b   1.000
_cell.length_c   1.000
_cell.angle_alpha   90.00
_cell.angle_beta   90.00
_cell.angle_gamma   90.00
#
_symmetry.space_group_name_H-M   'P 1'
#
loop_
_entity.id
_entity.type
_entity.pdbx_description
1 polymer ?
#
loop_
_entity_poly.entity_id
_entity_poly.type
_entity_poly.pdbx_seq_one_letter_code
_entity_poly.pdbx_strand_id
1 'polypeptide(L)'
;MRILAILFFLLSVTGTAVSSEYFNRVDCFPEPDVTAEKCTQRKCQWDPPGCDAPENTPPCYFPTTTGYTHVREETEDSNTVYILKRNIDLAENSKNPPNPYVNDDEREDDLKVSTSYYGPALRVRIEPNGDGKRYEPTSVLLDQKLSVENELHFKVIETDSIFSFTVERNSTGARLWDTSIGGMLFADQYIQIATLLPTDKMYGWGENAHQTLKHDFSKYKTWGMFGRDQPPQSVGEQTLNLYGVQPFYMALESDHKAHGVFILNANAQEVTTGPNSHFVYRTIGGILDIFFLPGPTPEEVVKQFEMLVGKPFMPAYFALGFQLSRYGYKDLDDMKAAVDRTINAGIPLEVPYADIDYMMHFTDFTLSERVGPKMASANSYNNLPKGFQQLGEYTKEIHSKGMKLFLMFDVGIDVTSPPFKRALEQGANFIQWPENNSVPKDVQSMYSTTNNTDFMLGVVWPNNHCAFPDFLDPENNTAEWWISEFREYHKNISFDGIWIDMNEPAVFGTNLDNPWYFTDPDHPYKIKPIYCNFTDNLKKYDYPKFKTHNVYVYDDDTLLLSDKTLCMRAKTNRGEQLLYDTKSLYALYEARYTHKALELVIGKRGAIITRANYPGIGQYSGHWLGDNNATWSDLLTSIVGIQEYNIFGIPYIGSDICGFHGNTTEELCLRWHQLGAFYTFSRNHNGKPYIKQDPAQWESVKSATKKAYNFRYRYLPYLYSLHFDAHLNGGSVIRPVFFEFPDDEKTHSLGMQFMWGKAMMIIPVYTEGDTSVEGYLPESSFWYSLRDDDYGYQVPNTQTNFSAKLDEMIPVFIRGSFNP
;
A
#
# COMPACT_ATOMS: atom_id res chain seq x y z
N MET A 1 -38.70 -33.44 -63.04
CA MET A 1 -38.31 -32.09 -62.62
C MET A 1 -38.80 -31.92 -61.19
N ARG A 2 -37.91 -32.21 -60.24
CA ARG A 2 -37.03 -31.24 -59.56
C ARG A 2 -37.83 -30.54 -58.45
N ILE A 3 -37.60 -30.91 -57.18
CA ILE A 3 -36.41 -30.59 -56.35
C ILE A 3 -36.33 -29.06 -56.17
N LEU A 4 -36.30 -28.65 -54.90
CA LEU A 4 -35.90 -27.36 -54.29
C LEU A 4 -37.01 -26.74 -53.42
N ALA A 5 -37.20 -27.28 -52.20
CA ALA A 5 -37.77 -26.52 -51.07
C ALA A 5 -37.53 -27.18 -49.68
N ILE A 6 -36.56 -28.09 -49.52
CA ILE A 6 -36.24 -28.74 -48.23
C ILE A 6 -34.74 -28.58 -47.93
N LEU A 7 -34.20 -27.38 -48.15
CA LEU A 7 -32.77 -27.12 -47.94
C LEU A 7 -32.51 -25.65 -47.60
N PHE A 8 -33.22 -25.11 -46.61
CA PHE A 8 -32.90 -23.82 -45.97
C PHE A 8 -33.48 -23.75 -44.55
N PHE A 9 -33.24 -24.79 -43.75
CA PHE A 9 -33.43 -24.75 -42.29
C PHE A 9 -32.44 -25.72 -41.62
N LEU A 10 -31.17 -25.60 -42.00
CA LEU A 10 -30.02 -26.30 -41.40
C LEU A 10 -28.78 -25.43 -41.71
N LEU A 11 -28.79 -24.20 -41.21
CA LEU A 11 -27.60 -23.35 -41.12
C LEU A 11 -27.33 -23.15 -39.62
N SER A 12 -26.52 -24.07 -39.11
CA SER A 12 -25.53 -23.85 -38.04
C SER A 12 -25.90 -22.82 -36.97
N VAL A 13 -26.70 -23.25 -35.98
CA VAL A 13 -26.41 -22.87 -34.60
C VAL A 13 -25.43 -23.91 -34.06
N THR A 14 -24.20 -23.89 -34.59
CA THR A 14 -23.05 -24.27 -33.77
C THR A 14 -22.65 -22.98 -33.06
N GLY A 15 -23.45 -22.60 -32.05
CA GLY A 15 -22.85 -21.87 -30.95
C GLY A 15 -21.82 -22.81 -30.40
N THR A 16 -20.55 -22.59 -30.73
CA THR A 16 -19.44 -23.13 -29.95
C THR A 16 -19.76 -22.74 -28.52
N ALA A 17 -20.10 -23.73 -27.69
CA ALA A 17 -20.06 -23.52 -26.26
C ALA A 17 -18.66 -22.97 -26.00
N VAL A 18 -18.56 -21.70 -25.60
CA VAL A 18 -17.30 -21.16 -25.10
C VAL A 18 -16.89 -22.15 -24.03
N SER A 19 -15.78 -22.84 -24.25
CA SER A 19 -15.34 -23.89 -23.33
C SER A 19 -15.23 -23.26 -21.95
N SER A 20 -15.94 -23.80 -20.96
CA SER A 20 -15.86 -23.38 -19.55
C SER A 20 -14.42 -23.43 -18.99
N GLU A 21 -13.51 -24.01 -19.75
CA GLU A 21 -12.09 -24.20 -19.48
C GLU A 21 -11.24 -22.91 -19.52
N TYR A 22 -11.66 -21.85 -20.22
CA TYR A 22 -10.92 -20.57 -20.21
C TYR A 22 -11.11 -19.77 -18.92
N PHE A 23 -12.23 -19.98 -18.22
CA PHE A 23 -12.65 -19.14 -17.10
C PHE A 23 -12.00 -19.52 -15.76
N ASN A 24 -11.38 -20.71 -15.67
CA ASN A 24 -10.85 -21.26 -14.42
C ASN A 24 -9.37 -21.67 -14.55
N ARG A 25 -8.59 -21.01 -15.41
CA ARG A 25 -7.20 -21.41 -15.63
C ARG A 25 -6.31 -20.88 -14.53
N VAL A 26 -5.59 -21.78 -13.87
CA VAL A 26 -4.47 -21.42 -13.00
C VAL A 26 -3.20 -21.40 -13.83
N ASP A 27 -2.66 -20.21 -14.04
CA ASP A 27 -1.48 -19.99 -14.89
C ASP A 27 -0.25 -20.76 -14.38
N CYS A 28 0.38 -21.52 -15.28
CA CYS A 28 1.62 -22.28 -15.03
C CYS A 28 2.89 -21.55 -15.51
N PHE A 29 2.72 -20.47 -16.26
CA PHE A 29 3.79 -19.61 -16.74
C PHE A 29 3.40 -18.13 -16.60
N PRO A 30 3.22 -17.64 -15.36
CA PRO A 30 2.83 -16.25 -15.07
C PRO A 30 3.84 -15.18 -15.49
N GLU A 31 5.12 -15.50 -15.64
CA GLU A 31 6.12 -14.54 -16.12
C GLU A 31 6.08 -14.38 -17.66
N PRO A 32 6.66 -13.30 -18.23
CA PRO A 32 6.65 -13.06 -19.68
C PRO A 32 7.31 -14.15 -20.54
N ASP A 33 7.10 -14.08 -21.86
CA ASP A 33 7.70 -14.95 -22.88
C ASP A 33 7.29 -16.43 -22.82
N VAL A 34 6.02 -16.69 -22.51
CA VAL A 34 5.45 -18.03 -22.56
C VAL A 34 5.45 -18.60 -23.99
N THR A 35 5.87 -19.85 -24.14
CA THR A 35 5.82 -20.60 -25.41
C THR A 35 5.28 -22.01 -25.20
N ALA A 36 4.79 -22.64 -26.26
CA ALA A 36 4.33 -24.04 -26.22
C ALA A 36 5.41 -25.00 -25.73
N GLU A 37 6.66 -24.78 -26.15
CA GLU A 37 7.80 -25.59 -25.75
C GLU A 37 8.10 -25.44 -24.25
N LYS A 38 8.21 -24.20 -23.75
CA LYS A 38 8.44 -23.92 -22.34
C LYS A 38 7.31 -24.47 -21.46
N CYS A 39 6.06 -24.33 -21.91
CA CYS A 39 4.89 -24.88 -21.21
C CYS A 39 4.96 -26.41 -21.10
N THR A 40 5.28 -27.08 -22.21
CA THR A 40 5.40 -28.55 -22.27
C THR A 40 6.58 -29.04 -21.42
N GLN A 41 7.69 -28.29 -21.37
CA GLN A 41 8.83 -28.60 -20.49
C GLN A 41 8.45 -28.57 -19.00
N ARG A 42 7.52 -27.69 -18.60
CA ARG A 42 6.91 -27.69 -17.25
C ARG A 42 5.90 -28.81 -17.03
N LYS A 43 5.58 -29.60 -18.06
CA LYS A 43 4.50 -30.60 -18.10
C LYS A 43 3.11 -30.00 -17.85
N CYS A 44 2.92 -28.74 -18.22
CA CYS A 44 1.64 -28.05 -18.14
C CYS A 44 0.82 -28.20 -19.43
N GLN A 45 -0.42 -27.74 -19.41
CA GLN A 45 -1.32 -27.78 -20.55
C GLN A 45 -1.14 -26.53 -21.39
N TRP A 46 -0.88 -26.73 -22.69
CA TRP A 46 -0.80 -25.66 -23.68
C TRP A 46 -2.07 -25.63 -24.51
N ASP A 47 -2.84 -24.54 -24.39
CA ASP A 47 -3.98 -24.25 -25.26
C ASP A 47 -4.09 -22.73 -25.43
N PRO A 48 -3.64 -22.17 -26.57
CA PRO A 48 -3.67 -20.73 -26.79
C PRO A 48 -5.12 -20.22 -26.87
N PRO A 49 -5.43 -19.07 -26.24
CA PRO A 49 -6.79 -18.53 -26.21
C PRO A 49 -7.31 -18.19 -27.62
N GLY A 50 -8.56 -18.56 -27.91
CA GLY A 50 -9.27 -18.14 -29.12
C GLY A 50 -9.84 -16.72 -29.01
N CYS A 51 -10.54 -16.24 -30.06
CA CYS A 51 -11.10 -14.89 -30.11
C CYS A 51 -12.16 -14.59 -29.04
N ASP A 52 -12.81 -15.62 -28.50
CA ASP A 52 -13.86 -15.49 -27.47
C ASP A 52 -13.32 -15.62 -26.03
N ALA A 53 -12.01 -15.80 -25.87
CA ALA A 53 -11.40 -15.93 -24.56
C ALA A 53 -11.33 -14.56 -23.84
N PRO A 54 -11.50 -14.53 -22.52
CA PRO A 54 -11.23 -13.35 -21.69
C PRO A 54 -9.84 -12.76 -21.97
N GLU A 55 -9.71 -11.44 -21.83
CA GLU A 55 -8.43 -10.77 -22.05
C GLU A 55 -7.35 -11.34 -21.10
N ASN A 56 -6.13 -11.47 -21.61
CA ASN A 56 -4.96 -12.04 -20.91
C ASN A 56 -5.13 -13.48 -20.42
N THR A 57 -6.08 -14.25 -20.99
CA THR A 57 -6.24 -15.68 -20.66
C THR A 57 -4.92 -16.44 -20.84
N PRO A 58 -4.44 -17.16 -19.82
CA PRO A 58 -3.14 -17.82 -19.87
C PRO A 58 -3.17 -18.98 -20.89
N PRO A 59 -2.25 -19.00 -21.88
CA PRO A 59 -2.14 -20.09 -22.84
C PRO A 59 -1.48 -21.34 -22.24
N CYS A 60 -0.74 -21.19 -21.14
CA CYS A 60 -0.12 -22.29 -20.39
C CYS A 60 -0.70 -22.36 -18.98
N TYR A 61 -1.34 -23.47 -18.62
CA TYR A 61 -2.02 -23.59 -17.34
C TYR A 61 -1.82 -24.96 -16.69
N PHE A 62 -1.99 -25.01 -15.38
CA PHE A 62 -1.88 -26.24 -14.61
C PHE A 62 -3.09 -27.16 -14.89
N PRO A 63 -2.88 -28.48 -15.05
CA PRO A 63 -3.97 -29.45 -14.90
C PRO A 63 -4.63 -29.30 -13.52
N THR A 64 -5.94 -29.52 -13.44
CA THR A 64 -6.70 -29.52 -12.16
C THR A 64 -6.17 -30.53 -11.14
N THR A 65 -5.45 -31.56 -11.60
CA THR A 65 -4.79 -32.57 -10.75
C THR A 65 -3.47 -32.10 -10.12
N THR A 66 -3.07 -30.84 -10.31
CA THR A 66 -1.84 -30.27 -9.71
C THR A 66 -2.09 -29.88 -8.25
N GLY A 67 -1.41 -30.53 -7.32
CA GLY A 67 -1.50 -30.21 -5.90
C GLY A 67 -0.94 -31.29 -4.97
N TYR A 68 -1.40 -31.26 -3.73
CA TYR A 68 -1.05 -32.21 -2.67
C TYR A 68 -2.19 -33.22 -2.47
N THR A 69 -1.90 -34.43 -2.00
CA THR A 69 -2.89 -35.42 -1.56
C THR A 69 -3.02 -35.37 -0.04
N HIS A 70 -4.25 -35.59 0.44
CA HIS A 70 -4.48 -35.79 1.87
C HIS A 70 -3.99 -37.18 2.28
N VAL A 71 -3.23 -37.26 3.38
CA VAL A 71 -2.66 -38.53 3.86
C VAL A 71 -3.26 -38.96 5.19
N ARG A 72 -3.32 -38.06 6.17
CA ARG A 72 -3.90 -38.37 7.48
C ARG A 72 -4.28 -37.10 8.25
N GLU A 73 -5.18 -37.30 9.20
CA GLU A 73 -5.59 -36.30 10.19
C GLU A 73 -4.93 -36.58 11.53
N GLU A 74 -4.51 -35.52 12.20
CA GLU A 74 -3.97 -35.53 13.55
C GLU A 74 -4.76 -34.53 14.41
N THR A 75 -4.79 -34.74 15.72
CA THR A 75 -5.40 -33.80 16.65
C THR A 75 -4.31 -33.21 17.53
N GLU A 76 -4.07 -31.90 17.38
CA GLU A 76 -3.13 -31.14 18.21
C GLU A 76 -3.93 -30.07 18.97
N ASP A 77 -3.85 -30.09 20.31
CA ASP A 77 -4.47 -29.09 21.19
C ASP A 77 -5.96 -28.80 20.91
N SER A 78 -6.73 -29.82 20.54
CA SER A 78 -8.16 -29.76 20.15
C SER A 78 -8.45 -29.19 18.75
N ASN A 79 -7.43 -28.88 17.96
CA ASN A 79 -7.55 -28.51 16.56
C ASN A 79 -7.28 -29.71 15.65
N THR A 80 -8.01 -29.79 14.54
CA THR A 80 -7.72 -30.76 13.48
C THR A 80 -6.56 -30.26 12.63
N VAL A 81 -5.59 -31.14 12.44
CA VAL A 81 -4.39 -30.93 11.63
C VAL A 81 -4.40 -31.93 10.49
N TYR A 82 -4.24 -31.46 9.26
CA TYR A 82 -4.18 -32.29 8.07
C TYR A 82 -2.74 -32.39 7.58
N ILE A 83 -2.23 -33.62 7.47
CA ILE A 83 -0.92 -33.89 6.89
C ILE A 83 -1.12 -34.21 5.42
N LEU A 84 -0.52 -33.38 4.59
CA LEU A 84 -0.55 -33.49 3.15
C LEU A 84 0.77 -34.04 2.65
N LYS A 85 0.72 -34.84 1.59
CA LYS A 85 1.91 -35.22 0.83
C LYS A 85 1.80 -34.71 -0.57
N ARG A 86 2.94 -34.36 -1.18
CA ARG A 86 2.98 -34.14 -2.61
C ARG A 86 2.54 -35.43 -3.28
N ASN A 87 1.72 -35.30 -4.31
CA ASN A 87 1.23 -36.44 -5.07
C ASN A 87 2.35 -37.05 -5.95
N ILE A 88 3.29 -37.78 -5.35
CA ILE A 88 4.51 -38.32 -5.99
C ILE A 88 4.20 -39.57 -6.82
N ASP A 89 3.28 -40.44 -6.38
CA ASP A 89 2.93 -41.68 -7.10
C ASP A 89 2.27 -41.41 -8.47
N LEU A 90 1.66 -40.23 -8.64
CA LEU A 90 1.20 -39.71 -9.93
C LEU A 90 2.28 -38.88 -10.66
N ALA A 91 3.35 -38.44 -10.01
CA ALA A 91 4.45 -37.71 -10.66
C ALA A 91 5.42 -38.65 -11.42
N GLU A 92 5.59 -39.90 -10.97
CA GLU A 92 6.44 -40.89 -11.65
C GLU A 92 5.72 -41.61 -12.80
N ASN A 93 4.38 -41.69 -12.79
CA ASN A 93 3.58 -42.38 -13.81
C ASN A 93 2.55 -41.49 -14.56
N SER A 94 2.39 -40.19 -14.25
CA SER A 94 1.29 -39.39 -14.81
C SER A 94 1.58 -37.89 -15.03
N LYS A 95 0.62 -37.25 -15.70
CA LYS A 95 0.61 -35.93 -16.34
C LYS A 95 0.64 -34.72 -15.38
N ASN A 96 1.16 -34.85 -14.16
CA ASN A 96 1.19 -33.76 -13.19
C ASN A 96 2.50 -32.96 -13.25
N PRO A 97 2.43 -31.63 -13.39
CA PRO A 97 3.61 -30.77 -13.43
C PRO A 97 4.25 -30.62 -12.03
N PRO A 98 5.58 -30.77 -11.92
CA PRO A 98 6.29 -30.36 -10.72
C PRO A 98 6.22 -28.84 -10.53
N ASN A 99 6.54 -28.35 -9.33
CA ASN A 99 6.79 -26.92 -9.14
C ASN A 99 7.95 -26.49 -10.07
N PRO A 100 7.72 -25.61 -11.07
CA PRO A 100 8.71 -25.31 -12.09
C PRO A 100 9.79 -24.33 -11.61
N TYR A 101 9.64 -23.76 -10.42
CA TYR A 101 10.53 -22.72 -9.89
C TYR A 101 11.50 -23.23 -8.83
N VAL A 102 11.60 -24.54 -8.62
CA VAL A 102 12.54 -25.14 -7.67
C VAL A 102 13.09 -26.45 -8.21
N ASN A 103 14.29 -26.80 -7.75
CA ASN A 103 14.85 -28.12 -8.04
C ASN A 103 14.15 -29.20 -7.21
N ASP A 104 14.32 -30.45 -7.61
CA ASP A 104 13.65 -31.59 -6.98
C ASP A 104 13.91 -31.71 -5.47
N ASP A 105 15.09 -31.31 -5.02
CA ASP A 105 15.59 -31.30 -3.63
C ASP A 105 15.18 -30.07 -2.81
N GLU A 106 14.65 -29.03 -3.46
CA GLU A 106 14.15 -27.78 -2.84
C GLU A 106 12.62 -27.81 -2.65
N ARG A 107 11.96 -28.92 -3.03
CA ARG A 107 10.50 -29.07 -2.93
C ARG A 107 10.08 -29.54 -1.55
N GLU A 108 9.02 -28.94 -1.03
CA GLU A 108 8.41 -29.38 0.22
C GLU A 108 7.49 -30.57 -0.07
N ASP A 109 7.93 -31.76 0.35
CA ASP A 109 7.26 -33.03 0.07
C ASP A 109 6.06 -33.27 1.00
N ASP A 110 6.13 -32.80 2.25
CA ASP A 110 5.06 -32.95 3.24
C ASP A 110 4.65 -31.56 3.77
N LEU A 111 3.35 -31.25 3.78
CA LEU A 111 2.79 -30.03 4.35
C LEU A 111 1.85 -30.34 5.51
N LYS A 112 1.67 -29.36 6.38
CA LYS A 112 0.72 -29.37 7.48
C LYS A 112 -0.29 -28.24 7.25
N VAL A 113 -1.58 -28.57 7.30
CA VAL A 113 -2.68 -27.59 7.35
C VAL A 113 -3.30 -27.63 8.73
N SER A 114 -3.34 -26.50 9.41
CA SER A 114 -3.98 -26.39 10.72
C SER A 114 -5.04 -25.28 10.72
N THR A 115 -6.08 -25.49 11.51
CA THR A 115 -7.15 -24.51 11.69
C THR A 115 -7.23 -24.11 13.15
N SER A 116 -7.52 -22.84 13.39
CA SER A 116 -7.74 -22.30 14.73
C SER A 116 -8.65 -21.09 14.62
N TYR A 117 -9.15 -20.59 15.75
CA TYR A 117 -9.87 -19.33 15.79
C TYR A 117 -8.98 -18.25 16.42
N TYR A 118 -9.13 -17.02 15.94
CA TYR A 118 -8.41 -15.86 16.45
C TYR A 118 -9.39 -14.70 16.61
N GLY A 119 -9.93 -14.53 17.82
CA GLY A 119 -11.15 -13.74 17.98
C GLY A 119 -12.28 -14.29 17.09
N PRO A 120 -12.95 -13.47 16.27
CA PRO A 120 -13.98 -13.91 15.33
C PRO A 120 -13.43 -14.53 14.03
N ALA A 121 -12.12 -14.44 13.79
CA ALA A 121 -11.51 -14.91 12.56
C ALA A 121 -11.27 -16.43 12.60
N LEU A 122 -11.63 -17.13 11.52
CA LEU A 122 -11.10 -18.47 11.27
C LEU A 122 -9.71 -18.33 10.66
N ARG A 123 -8.70 -18.92 11.31
CA ARG A 123 -7.31 -18.93 10.84
C ARG A 123 -6.98 -20.28 10.22
N VAL A 124 -6.48 -20.27 8.99
CA VAL A 124 -5.97 -21.45 8.27
C VAL A 124 -4.48 -21.23 8.02
N ARG A 125 -3.65 -22.11 8.57
CA ARG A 125 -2.19 -22.11 8.35
C ARG A 125 -1.80 -23.27 7.45
N ILE A 126 -0.95 -23.02 6.47
CA ILE A 126 -0.32 -24.03 5.61
C ILE A 126 1.19 -23.80 5.65
N GLU A 127 1.92 -24.81 6.13
CA GLU A 127 3.36 -24.76 6.37
C GLU A 127 4.01 -26.13 6.12
N PRO A 128 5.35 -26.23 5.96
CA PRO A 128 6.03 -27.52 5.86
C PRO A 128 5.80 -28.38 7.10
N ASN A 129 5.65 -29.68 6.88
CA ASN A 129 5.54 -30.67 7.94
C ASN A 129 6.94 -31.19 8.33
N GLY A 130 7.66 -30.44 9.18
CA GLY A 130 8.99 -30.81 9.66
C GLY A 130 9.61 -29.76 10.60
N ASP A 131 10.85 -30.00 11.03
CA ASP A 131 11.57 -29.14 11.99
C ASP A 131 12.08 -27.80 11.37
N GLY A 132 11.97 -27.65 10.04
CA GLY A 132 12.38 -26.46 9.31
C GLY A 132 11.43 -25.28 9.54
N LYS A 133 11.81 -24.34 10.41
CA LYS A 133 11.03 -23.11 10.62
C LYS A 133 11.19 -22.18 9.43
N ARG A 134 10.06 -21.75 8.85
CA ARG A 134 9.99 -20.69 7.85
C ARG A 134 9.75 -19.34 8.53
N TYR A 135 10.01 -18.25 7.83
CA TYR A 135 9.78 -16.91 8.36
C TYR A 135 8.29 -16.62 8.54
N GLU A 136 7.92 -16.00 9.67
CA GLU A 136 6.55 -15.58 9.97
C GLU A 136 6.55 -14.17 10.61
N PRO A 137 5.80 -13.19 10.07
CA PRO A 137 5.71 -11.83 10.64
C PRO A 137 4.68 -11.74 11.78
N THR A 138 4.73 -12.66 12.74
CA THR A 138 3.71 -12.81 13.79
C THR A 138 3.60 -11.63 14.75
N SER A 139 4.64 -10.80 14.85
CA SER A 139 4.67 -9.60 15.69
C SER A 139 3.73 -8.47 15.24
N VAL A 140 3.07 -8.64 14.09
CA VAL A 140 2.00 -7.77 13.58
C VAL A 140 0.66 -8.08 14.24
N LEU A 141 0.46 -9.32 14.70
CA LEU A 141 -0.78 -9.74 15.33
C LEU A 141 -0.82 -9.29 16.79
N LEU A 142 -1.97 -8.75 17.22
CA LEU A 142 -2.25 -8.44 18.62
C LEU A 142 -2.79 -9.66 19.34
N ASP A 143 -2.29 -9.99 20.53
CA ASP A 143 -2.82 -11.09 21.35
C ASP A 143 -4.34 -10.94 21.56
N GLN A 144 -5.12 -11.85 20.97
CA GLN A 144 -6.57 -11.90 21.13
C GLN A 144 -7.00 -13.14 21.91
N LYS A 145 -8.09 -13.00 22.69
CA LYS A 145 -8.76 -14.14 23.32
C LYS A 145 -9.57 -14.91 22.27
N LEU A 146 -9.60 -16.23 22.39
CA LEU A 146 -10.47 -17.10 21.61
C LEU A 146 -11.94 -16.70 21.83
N SER A 147 -12.68 -16.40 20.75
CA SER A 147 -14.15 -16.33 20.75
C SER A 147 -14.73 -17.74 20.67
N VAL A 148 -15.97 -17.91 21.16
CA VAL A 148 -16.67 -19.21 21.25
C VAL A 148 -17.74 -19.37 20.14
N GLU A 149 -18.08 -18.30 19.42
CA GLU A 149 -19.05 -18.37 18.31
C GLU A 149 -18.35 -18.45 16.95
N ASN A 150 -18.41 -19.64 16.35
CA ASN A 150 -17.85 -19.91 15.04
C ASN A 150 -18.89 -19.58 13.96
N GLU A 151 -18.69 -18.51 13.20
CA GLU A 151 -19.56 -18.15 12.06
C GLU A 151 -19.15 -18.82 10.74
N LEU A 152 -17.88 -19.20 10.64
CA LEU A 152 -17.30 -19.90 9.50
C LEU A 152 -16.87 -21.29 9.93
N HIS A 153 -16.82 -22.22 8.98
CA HIS A 153 -16.19 -23.51 9.21
C HIS A 153 -15.28 -23.88 8.05
N PHE A 154 -14.21 -24.58 8.39
CA PHE A 154 -13.29 -25.19 7.44
C PHE A 154 -13.78 -26.59 7.08
N LYS A 155 -13.70 -26.92 5.79
CA LYS A 155 -14.11 -28.23 5.29
C LYS A 155 -13.20 -28.69 4.18
N VAL A 156 -12.56 -29.84 4.41
CA VAL A 156 -11.77 -30.53 3.38
C VAL A 156 -12.71 -31.11 2.33
N ILE A 157 -12.32 -30.96 1.08
CA ILE A 157 -12.94 -31.59 -0.08
C ILE A 157 -11.84 -32.26 -0.91
N GLU A 158 -12.10 -33.45 -1.45
CA GLU A 158 -11.16 -34.14 -2.32
C GLU A 158 -11.68 -34.09 -3.77
N THR A 159 -10.90 -33.49 -4.66
CA THR A 159 -11.22 -33.42 -6.10
C THR A 159 -10.13 -34.20 -6.84
N ASP A 160 -10.51 -35.28 -7.53
CA ASP A 160 -9.55 -36.16 -8.24
C ASP A 160 -8.37 -36.66 -7.38
N SER A 161 -8.63 -36.97 -6.10
CA SER A 161 -7.62 -37.33 -5.07
C SER A 161 -6.65 -36.22 -4.67
N ILE A 162 -6.87 -34.98 -5.12
CA ILE A 162 -6.13 -33.80 -4.68
C ILE A 162 -6.86 -33.17 -3.50
N PHE A 163 -6.08 -32.83 -2.47
CA PHE A 163 -6.51 -32.06 -1.33
C PHE A 163 -6.98 -30.68 -1.80
N SER A 164 -8.17 -30.32 -1.37
CA SER A 164 -8.72 -28.97 -1.48
C SER A 164 -9.52 -28.68 -0.22
N PHE A 165 -9.85 -27.43 0.01
CA PHE A 165 -10.72 -27.07 1.10
C PHE A 165 -11.65 -25.93 0.72
N THR A 166 -12.69 -25.82 1.51
CA THR A 166 -13.62 -24.71 1.50
C THR A 166 -13.65 -24.05 2.87
N VAL A 167 -13.82 -22.73 2.87
CA VAL A 167 -14.28 -21.99 4.04
C VAL A 167 -15.73 -21.60 3.77
N GLU A 168 -16.64 -22.14 4.56
CA GLU A 168 -18.08 -22.01 4.35
C GLU A 168 -18.70 -21.18 5.49
N ARG A 169 -19.61 -20.27 5.13
CA ARG A 169 -20.42 -19.52 6.11
C ARG A 169 -21.49 -20.42 6.71
N ASN A 170 -21.54 -20.55 8.03
CA ASN A 170 -22.46 -21.47 8.72
C ASN A 170 -23.94 -21.15 8.49
N SER A 171 -24.29 -19.86 8.38
CA SER A 171 -25.69 -19.43 8.27
C SER A 171 -26.29 -19.63 6.89
N THR A 172 -25.48 -19.65 5.82
CA THR A 172 -25.96 -19.68 4.43
C THR A 172 -25.43 -20.85 3.61
N GLY A 173 -24.33 -21.47 4.04
CA GLY A 173 -23.58 -22.44 3.25
C GLY A 173 -22.78 -21.82 2.10
N ALA A 174 -22.64 -20.49 2.05
CA ALA A 174 -21.83 -19.82 1.04
C ALA A 174 -20.35 -20.22 1.17
N ARG A 175 -19.74 -20.67 0.08
CA ARG A 175 -18.30 -20.96 0.00
C ARG A 175 -17.55 -19.66 -0.22
N LEU A 176 -16.98 -19.12 0.85
CA LEU A 176 -16.24 -17.85 0.82
C LEU A 176 -14.87 -18.01 0.15
N TRP A 177 -14.33 -19.23 0.24
CA TRP A 177 -13.08 -19.62 -0.38
C TRP A 177 -13.20 -21.09 -0.78
N ASP A 178 -12.90 -21.42 -2.03
CA ASP A 178 -12.97 -22.79 -2.56
C ASP A 178 -11.72 -23.06 -3.41
N THR A 179 -10.81 -23.87 -2.87
CA THR A 179 -9.54 -24.17 -3.53
C THR A 179 -9.61 -25.32 -4.53
N SER A 180 -10.80 -25.84 -4.84
CA SER A 180 -10.98 -26.97 -5.77
C SER A 180 -10.60 -26.66 -7.22
N ILE A 181 -10.38 -25.38 -7.55
CA ILE A 181 -9.78 -24.96 -8.82
C ILE A 181 -8.35 -25.53 -9.02
N GLY A 182 -7.69 -25.93 -7.93
CA GLY A 182 -6.41 -26.63 -7.96
C GLY A 182 -5.19 -25.71 -8.09
N GLY A 183 -4.03 -26.29 -8.41
CA GLY A 183 -2.79 -25.52 -8.64
C GLY A 183 -2.06 -25.08 -7.38
N MET A 184 -2.31 -25.74 -6.24
CA MET A 184 -1.55 -25.48 -5.01
C MET A 184 -0.10 -25.97 -5.16
N LEU A 185 0.86 -25.08 -4.98
CA LEU A 185 2.30 -25.38 -5.02
C LEU A 185 2.98 -24.76 -3.81
N PHE A 186 3.95 -25.47 -3.24
CA PHE A 186 4.69 -24.98 -2.07
C PHE A 186 6.17 -25.35 -2.18
N ALA A 187 7.04 -24.36 -2.03
CA ALA A 187 8.49 -24.51 -2.00
C ALA A 187 9.14 -23.29 -1.34
N ASP A 188 10.47 -23.35 -1.15
CA ASP A 188 11.21 -22.32 -0.40
C ASP A 188 11.02 -20.90 -0.93
N GLN A 189 11.08 -20.71 -2.26
CA GLN A 189 10.90 -19.41 -2.90
C GLN A 189 9.75 -19.38 -3.91
N TYR A 190 8.75 -20.25 -3.74
CA TYR A 190 7.53 -20.23 -4.54
C TYR A 190 6.37 -20.94 -3.83
N ILE A 191 5.40 -20.15 -3.39
CA ILE A 191 4.17 -20.64 -2.78
C ILE A 191 3.00 -20.09 -3.59
N GLN A 192 2.09 -20.96 -4.02
CA GLN A 192 0.91 -20.62 -4.80
C GLN A 192 -0.33 -21.30 -4.23
N ILE A 193 -1.42 -20.54 -4.15
CA ILE A 193 -2.76 -21.06 -3.86
C ILE A 193 -3.78 -20.32 -4.71
N ALA A 194 -4.79 -21.04 -5.21
CA ALA A 194 -5.86 -20.47 -6.01
C ALA A 194 -7.21 -20.78 -5.36
N THR A 195 -8.17 -19.90 -5.60
CA THR A 195 -9.49 -19.96 -4.96
C THR A 195 -10.59 -19.40 -5.86
N LEU A 196 -11.75 -20.02 -5.81
CA LEU A 196 -13.01 -19.47 -6.30
C LEU A 196 -13.68 -18.67 -5.19
N LEU A 197 -14.21 -17.51 -5.53
CA LEU A 197 -15.00 -16.65 -4.64
C LEU A 197 -16.49 -16.79 -4.93
N PRO A 198 -17.36 -16.53 -3.95
CA PRO A 198 -18.81 -16.58 -4.15
C PRO A 198 -19.35 -15.38 -4.95
N THR A 199 -18.50 -14.42 -5.31
CA THR A 199 -18.88 -13.10 -5.81
C THR A 199 -17.71 -12.43 -6.54
N ASP A 200 -18.02 -11.57 -7.51
CA ASP A 200 -17.06 -10.70 -8.18
C ASP A 200 -16.89 -9.35 -7.46
N LYS A 201 -17.70 -9.09 -6.42
CA LYS A 201 -17.76 -7.83 -5.66
C LYS A 201 -16.64 -7.82 -4.61
N MET A 202 -15.40 -7.69 -5.07
CA MET A 202 -14.20 -7.72 -4.23
C MET A 202 -13.42 -6.40 -4.31
N TYR A 203 -12.88 -6.00 -3.16
CA TYR A 203 -12.30 -4.68 -2.88
C TYR A 203 -11.02 -4.83 -2.07
N GLY A 204 -9.98 -4.07 -2.41
CA GLY A 204 -8.70 -4.07 -1.69
C GLY A 204 -7.58 -4.80 -2.41
N TRP A 205 -6.71 -5.42 -1.61
CA TRP A 205 -5.25 -5.42 -1.74
C TRP A 205 -4.61 -4.12 -2.20
N GLY A 206 -3.32 -3.98 -1.92
CA GLY A 206 -2.56 -2.78 -2.25
C GLY A 206 -1.10 -2.89 -1.82
N GLU A 207 -0.27 -1.88 -2.06
CA GLU A 207 -0.64 -0.60 -2.64
C GLU A 207 -0.42 -0.56 -4.16
N ASN A 208 -1.47 -0.16 -4.90
CA ASN A 208 -1.46 0.02 -6.34
C ASN A 208 -2.38 1.20 -6.72
N ALA A 209 -2.22 1.76 -7.93
CA ALA A 209 -3.09 2.83 -8.44
C ALA A 209 -4.34 2.25 -9.15
N HIS A 210 -5.28 1.68 -8.38
CA HIS A 210 -6.51 1.12 -8.93
C HIS A 210 -7.39 2.21 -9.57
N GLN A 211 -7.92 1.92 -10.78
CA GLN A 211 -8.82 2.82 -11.51
C GLN A 211 -10.26 2.76 -10.99
N THR A 212 -10.64 1.63 -10.38
CA THR A 212 -11.96 1.38 -9.83
C THR A 212 -11.80 0.74 -8.45
N LEU A 213 -12.75 1.02 -7.56
CA LEU A 213 -12.74 0.45 -6.21
C LEU A 213 -13.06 -1.05 -6.20
N LYS A 214 -14.04 -1.49 -7.02
CA LYS A 214 -14.34 -2.90 -7.27
C LYS A 214 -13.34 -3.45 -8.29
N HIS A 215 -12.78 -4.62 -8.01
CA HIS A 215 -11.90 -5.33 -8.95
C HIS A 215 -12.66 -5.87 -10.17
N ASP A 216 -11.98 -5.84 -11.32
CA ASP A 216 -12.50 -6.40 -12.57
C ASP A 216 -12.08 -7.87 -12.71
N PHE A 217 -13.06 -8.78 -12.64
CA PHE A 217 -12.87 -10.21 -12.88
C PHE A 217 -13.18 -10.60 -14.34
N SER A 218 -13.46 -9.67 -15.25
CA SER A 218 -13.76 -10.03 -16.65
C SER A 218 -12.53 -10.46 -17.47
N LYS A 219 -11.33 -10.21 -16.94
CA LYS A 219 -10.02 -10.48 -17.57
C LYS A 219 -9.04 -11.03 -16.53
N TYR A 220 -7.94 -11.59 -17.00
CA TYR A 220 -6.83 -11.92 -16.12
C TYR A 220 -5.97 -10.69 -15.86
N LYS A 221 -5.67 -10.41 -14.58
CA LYS A 221 -4.86 -9.26 -14.19
C LYS A 221 -4.02 -9.56 -12.95
N THR A 222 -2.71 -9.28 -13.04
CA THR A 222 -1.77 -9.48 -11.94
C THR A 222 -1.44 -8.16 -11.25
N TRP A 223 -1.51 -8.15 -9.92
CA TRP A 223 -1.18 -7.05 -9.03
C TRP A 223 -0.01 -7.46 -8.14
N GLY A 224 1.12 -6.76 -8.26
CA GLY A 224 2.30 -6.98 -7.42
C GLY A 224 2.21 -6.20 -6.11
N MET A 225 2.65 -6.82 -5.02
CA MET A 225 2.80 -6.20 -3.71
C MET A 225 4.21 -6.43 -3.17
N PHE A 226 5.00 -5.36 -3.19
CA PHE A 226 6.32 -5.28 -2.58
C PHE A 226 6.72 -3.81 -2.51
N GLY A 227 6.85 -3.24 -1.31
CA GLY A 227 7.04 -1.79 -1.16
C GLY A 227 8.19 -1.26 -2.04
N ARG A 228 7.98 -0.19 -2.79
CA ARG A 228 8.94 0.35 -3.76
C ARG A 228 8.75 1.86 -3.93
N ASP A 229 9.88 2.58 -3.94
CA ASP A 229 9.93 4.00 -4.27
C ASP A 229 9.64 4.22 -5.77
N GLN A 230 8.34 4.25 -6.07
CA GLN A 230 7.78 4.35 -7.40
C GLN A 230 6.57 5.30 -7.37
N PRO A 231 6.64 6.45 -8.06
CA PRO A 231 5.48 7.32 -8.25
C PRO A 231 4.30 6.55 -8.87
N PRO A 232 3.05 6.75 -8.37
CA PRO A 232 1.86 6.13 -8.96
C PRO A 232 1.70 6.57 -10.41
N GLN A 233 1.43 5.60 -11.28
CA GLN A 233 1.08 5.86 -12.67
C GLN A 233 -0.42 5.69 -12.84
N SER A 234 -1.15 6.80 -12.79
CA SER A 234 -2.62 6.79 -12.76
C SER A 234 -3.26 6.74 -14.15
N VAL A 235 -2.49 6.81 -15.24
CA VAL A 235 -3.01 6.75 -16.61
C VAL A 235 -3.23 5.30 -17.03
N GLY A 236 -4.50 4.92 -17.14
CA GLY A 236 -4.89 3.55 -17.46
C GLY A 236 -4.65 2.59 -16.29
N GLU A 237 -4.94 1.31 -16.51
CA GLU A 237 -4.85 0.29 -15.47
C GLU A 237 -3.41 -0.26 -15.34
N GLN A 238 -2.56 0.51 -14.67
CA GLN A 238 -1.21 0.14 -14.30
C GLN A 238 -1.20 -0.73 -13.05
N THR A 239 -0.32 -1.73 -12.99
CA THR A 239 -0.26 -2.69 -11.88
C THR A 239 1.09 -2.70 -11.17
N LEU A 240 1.75 -1.54 -11.18
CA LEU A 240 3.00 -1.33 -10.47
C LEU A 240 2.77 -1.49 -8.96
N ASN A 241 3.67 -2.18 -8.29
CA ASN A 241 3.81 -2.15 -6.84
C ASN A 241 4.31 -0.76 -6.40
N LEU A 242 3.61 -0.15 -5.45
CA LEU A 242 3.94 1.16 -4.89
C LEU A 242 4.55 1.00 -3.50
N TYR A 243 4.28 1.92 -2.57
CA TYR A 243 5.01 2.07 -1.31
C TYR A 243 4.67 0.99 -0.28
N GLY A 244 3.39 0.62 -0.19
CA GLY A 244 2.84 -0.30 0.80
C GLY A 244 2.62 -1.74 0.33
N VAL A 245 2.41 -2.63 1.30
CA VAL A 245 2.03 -4.03 1.11
C VAL A 245 0.83 -4.35 1.99
N GLN A 246 -0.34 -4.51 1.39
CA GLN A 246 -1.65 -4.73 2.02
C GLN A 246 -2.30 -5.99 1.47
N PRO A 247 -1.95 -7.19 1.96
CA PRO A 247 -2.53 -8.46 1.49
C PRO A 247 -3.88 -8.75 2.17
N PHE A 248 -4.78 -7.77 2.11
CA PHE A 248 -6.13 -7.81 2.69
C PHE A 248 -7.18 -7.40 1.67
N TYR A 249 -8.24 -8.19 1.56
CA TYR A 249 -9.41 -7.81 0.77
C TYR A 249 -10.72 -8.06 1.50
N MET A 250 -11.76 -7.39 1.02
CA MET A 250 -13.15 -7.57 1.40
C MET A 250 -13.97 -8.00 0.20
N ALA A 251 -15.00 -8.83 0.41
CA ALA A 251 -15.96 -9.17 -0.62
C ALA A 251 -17.40 -9.14 -0.12
N LEU A 252 -18.33 -8.78 -1.00
CA LEU A 252 -19.78 -8.72 -0.73
C LEU A 252 -20.51 -9.92 -1.35
N GLU A 253 -21.07 -10.76 -0.50
CA GLU A 253 -21.79 -11.98 -0.86
C GLU A 253 -23.15 -11.70 -1.51
N SER A 254 -23.76 -12.74 -2.06
CA SER A 254 -25.05 -12.66 -2.75
C SER A 254 -26.23 -12.32 -1.82
N ASP A 255 -26.10 -12.56 -0.51
CA ASP A 255 -27.07 -12.16 0.51
C ASP A 255 -26.73 -10.82 1.19
N HIS A 256 -25.83 -10.04 0.57
CA HIS A 256 -25.37 -8.72 1.03
C HIS A 256 -24.56 -8.75 2.32
N LYS A 257 -24.22 -9.93 2.85
CA LYS A 257 -23.19 -10.03 3.89
C LYS A 257 -21.81 -9.80 3.29
N ALA A 258 -20.89 -9.33 4.11
CA ALA A 258 -19.49 -9.19 3.74
C ALA A 258 -18.62 -10.21 4.50
N HIS A 259 -17.49 -10.56 3.88
CA HIS A 259 -16.36 -11.20 4.55
C HIS A 259 -15.07 -10.50 4.16
N GLY A 260 -14.03 -10.71 4.96
CA GLY A 260 -12.67 -10.29 4.63
C GLY A 260 -11.70 -11.45 4.68
N VAL A 261 -10.61 -11.35 3.92
CA VAL A 261 -9.51 -12.32 3.98
C VAL A 261 -8.19 -11.57 4.04
N PHE A 262 -7.42 -11.86 5.08
CA PHE A 262 -6.08 -11.33 5.31
C PHE A 262 -5.06 -12.46 5.20
N ILE A 263 -4.06 -12.33 4.33
CA ILE A 263 -2.96 -13.29 4.19
C ILE A 263 -1.71 -12.68 4.85
N LEU A 264 -1.34 -13.18 6.03
CA LEU A 264 -0.18 -12.69 6.78
C LEU A 264 1.13 -13.24 6.16
N ASN A 265 1.69 -12.47 5.23
CA ASN A 265 2.97 -12.75 4.59
C ASN A 265 3.69 -11.43 4.24
N ALA A 266 4.99 -11.33 4.51
CA ALA A 266 5.78 -10.10 4.30
C ALA A 266 6.78 -10.18 3.13
N ASN A 267 6.89 -11.35 2.49
CA ASN A 267 7.72 -11.53 1.29
C ASN A 267 7.07 -10.82 0.08
N ALA A 268 7.84 -10.65 -1.00
CA ALA A 268 7.27 -10.17 -2.25
C ALA A 268 6.17 -11.12 -2.72
N GLN A 269 5.01 -10.55 -3.05
CA GLN A 269 3.81 -11.32 -3.34
C GLN A 269 3.04 -10.69 -4.50
N GLU A 270 2.11 -11.45 -5.07
CA GLU A 270 1.25 -11.00 -6.16
C GLU A 270 -0.09 -11.74 -6.13
N VAL A 271 -1.11 -11.10 -6.70
CA VAL A 271 -2.41 -11.72 -6.94
C VAL A 271 -2.79 -11.57 -8.40
N THR A 272 -3.12 -12.68 -9.05
CA THR A 272 -3.75 -12.68 -10.37
C THR A 272 -5.25 -12.92 -10.22
N THR A 273 -6.09 -11.93 -10.53
CA THR A 273 -7.55 -12.14 -10.67
C THR A 273 -7.86 -12.75 -12.02
N GLY A 274 -8.98 -13.46 -12.11
CA GLY A 274 -9.47 -13.99 -13.38
C GLY A 274 -10.97 -14.23 -13.41
N PRO A 275 -11.50 -14.59 -14.59
CA PRO A 275 -12.93 -14.85 -14.80
C PRO A 275 -13.54 -15.89 -13.86
N ASN A 276 -14.88 -15.94 -13.79
CA ASN A 276 -15.58 -16.78 -12.80
C ASN A 276 -15.21 -16.48 -11.34
N SER A 277 -14.84 -15.23 -11.05
CA SER A 277 -14.55 -14.72 -9.70
C SER A 277 -13.49 -15.54 -8.96
N HIS A 278 -12.38 -15.85 -9.62
CA HIS A 278 -11.25 -16.55 -8.99
C HIS A 278 -10.03 -15.64 -8.86
N PHE A 279 -9.13 -16.00 -7.97
CA PHE A 279 -7.78 -15.45 -8.00
C PHE A 279 -6.72 -16.49 -7.64
N VAL A 280 -5.48 -16.19 -8.04
CA VAL A 280 -4.27 -16.95 -7.72
C VAL A 280 -3.36 -16.04 -6.90
N TYR A 281 -3.06 -16.44 -5.67
CA TYR A 281 -2.08 -15.77 -4.81
C TYR A 281 -0.72 -16.46 -4.95
N ARG A 282 0.35 -15.69 -5.15
CA ARG A 282 1.73 -16.19 -5.19
C ARG A 282 2.62 -15.36 -4.26
N THR A 283 3.54 -16.02 -3.56
CA THR A 283 4.58 -15.37 -2.77
C THR A 283 5.89 -16.16 -2.88
N ILE A 284 7.01 -15.48 -2.68
CA ILE A 284 8.35 -16.05 -2.79
C ILE A 284 8.98 -16.41 -1.45
N GLY A 285 8.21 -16.51 -0.37
CA GLY A 285 8.77 -16.91 0.92
C GLY A 285 7.72 -16.98 2.03
N GLY A 286 8.18 -17.29 3.25
CA GLY A 286 7.31 -17.43 4.42
C GLY A 286 6.34 -18.61 4.33
N ILE A 287 5.15 -18.49 4.93
CA ILE A 287 4.08 -19.50 4.90
C ILE A 287 2.77 -18.90 4.37
N LEU A 288 1.72 -19.71 4.24
CA LEU A 288 0.35 -19.20 4.09
C LEU A 288 -0.33 -19.19 5.45
N ASP A 289 -0.51 -18.00 6.01
CA ASP A 289 -1.25 -17.79 7.26
C ASP A 289 -2.45 -16.90 6.98
N ILE A 290 -3.62 -17.51 6.84
CA ILE A 290 -4.81 -16.89 6.25
C ILE A 290 -5.88 -16.71 7.32
N PHE A 291 -6.37 -15.48 7.47
CA PHE A 291 -7.43 -15.11 8.40
C PHE A 291 -8.70 -14.78 7.62
N PHE A 292 -9.79 -15.48 7.93
CA PHE A 292 -11.11 -15.27 7.35
C PHE A 292 -12.01 -14.55 8.36
N LEU A 293 -12.43 -13.34 8.01
CA LEU A 293 -13.22 -12.43 8.84
C LEU A 293 -14.70 -12.52 8.44
N PRO A 294 -15.60 -12.97 9.33
CA PRO A 294 -16.97 -13.30 8.95
C PRO A 294 -17.92 -12.12 8.69
N GLY A 295 -17.58 -10.88 9.04
CA GLY A 295 -18.51 -9.75 8.96
C GLY A 295 -19.59 -9.81 10.05
N PRO A 296 -20.89 -9.51 9.76
CA PRO A 296 -21.55 -9.67 8.46
C PRO A 296 -21.66 -8.40 7.61
N THR A 297 -21.28 -7.22 8.10
CA THR A 297 -21.32 -5.98 7.29
C THR A 297 -19.91 -5.58 6.84
N PRO A 298 -19.75 -4.80 5.75
CA PRO A 298 -18.45 -4.28 5.34
C PRO A 298 -17.69 -3.58 6.49
N GLU A 299 -18.39 -2.76 7.28
CA GLU A 299 -17.78 -2.05 8.41
C GLU A 299 -17.33 -3.01 9.53
N GLU A 300 -18.06 -4.10 9.76
CA GLU A 300 -17.67 -5.10 10.76
C GLU A 300 -16.44 -5.90 10.30
N VAL A 301 -16.31 -6.16 8.99
CA VAL A 301 -15.09 -6.78 8.44
C VAL A 301 -13.85 -5.92 8.71
N VAL A 302 -13.93 -4.59 8.54
CA VAL A 302 -12.82 -3.67 8.87
C VAL A 302 -12.49 -3.74 10.36
N LYS A 303 -13.50 -3.68 11.24
CA LYS A 303 -13.29 -3.80 12.69
C LYS A 303 -12.62 -5.11 13.09
N GLN A 304 -13.05 -6.22 12.48
CA GLN A 304 -12.46 -7.54 12.72
C GLN A 304 -11.01 -7.60 12.24
N PHE A 305 -10.68 -6.97 11.10
CA PHE A 305 -9.30 -6.84 10.64
C PHE A 305 -8.44 -6.04 11.63
N GLU A 306 -8.93 -4.90 12.09
CA GLU A 306 -8.25 -4.06 13.08
C GLU A 306 -8.18 -4.70 14.48
N MET A 307 -9.03 -5.68 14.80
CA MET A 307 -8.83 -6.51 15.99
C MET A 307 -7.59 -7.40 15.87
N LEU A 308 -7.23 -7.84 14.66
CA LEU A 308 -6.01 -8.62 14.41
C LEU A 308 -4.77 -7.74 14.45
N VAL A 309 -4.79 -6.63 13.71
CA VAL A 309 -3.58 -5.83 13.43
C VAL A 309 -3.51 -4.51 14.18
N GLY A 310 -4.57 -4.16 14.91
CA GLY A 310 -4.70 -2.97 15.75
C GLY A 310 -5.49 -1.82 15.14
N LYS A 311 -6.21 -1.12 16.02
CA LYS A 311 -7.07 0.03 15.68
C LYS A 311 -6.26 1.28 15.37
N PRO A 312 -6.79 2.19 14.54
CA PRO A 312 -6.06 3.38 14.15
C PRO A 312 -5.75 4.32 15.31
N PHE A 313 -4.63 5.04 15.22
CA PHE A 313 -4.26 6.08 16.17
C PHE A 313 -5.27 7.23 16.14
N MET A 314 -5.36 7.96 17.25
CA MET A 314 -6.16 9.18 17.31
C MET A 314 -5.30 10.40 16.93
N PRO A 315 -5.46 10.99 15.73
CA PRO A 315 -4.73 12.20 15.39
C PRO A 315 -5.10 13.36 16.32
N ALA A 316 -4.15 14.28 16.53
CA ALA A 316 -4.46 15.56 17.15
C ALA A 316 -5.53 16.31 16.36
N TYR A 317 -6.42 17.04 17.03
CA TYR A 317 -7.51 17.75 16.35
C TYR A 317 -7.00 18.72 15.27
N PHE A 318 -5.88 19.42 15.53
CA PHE A 318 -5.28 20.34 14.58
C PHE A 318 -4.78 19.63 13.31
N ALA A 319 -4.43 18.34 13.38
CA ALA A 319 -3.88 17.59 12.25
C ALA A 319 -4.96 17.35 11.18
N LEU A 320 -6.25 17.41 11.55
CA LEU A 320 -7.35 17.39 10.59
C LEU A 320 -7.53 18.72 9.85
N GLY A 321 -6.82 19.79 10.24
CA GLY A 321 -6.82 21.07 9.52
C GLY A 321 -6.14 20.97 8.15
N PHE A 322 -6.17 22.07 7.39
CA PHE A 322 -5.44 22.19 6.13
C PHE A 322 -3.94 22.31 6.38
N GLN A 323 -3.17 21.70 5.49
CA GLN A 323 -1.73 21.62 5.59
C GLN A 323 -1.06 22.05 4.28
N LEU A 324 0.07 22.75 4.39
CA LEU A 324 0.77 23.33 3.26
C LEU A 324 2.23 22.88 3.26
N SER A 325 2.65 22.30 2.15
CA SER A 325 3.97 21.71 1.97
C SER A 325 4.52 21.95 0.57
N ARG A 326 5.82 21.74 0.40
CA ARG A 326 6.52 21.70 -0.88
C ARG A 326 7.93 21.14 -0.67
N TYR A 327 8.34 20.26 -1.59
CA TYR A 327 9.74 20.00 -1.85
C TYR A 327 10.31 21.08 -2.78
N GLY A 328 11.38 21.75 -2.35
CA GLY A 328 12.08 22.78 -3.08
C GLY A 328 11.70 24.21 -2.68
N TYR A 329 11.41 24.48 -1.39
CA TYR A 329 11.39 25.87 -0.91
C TYR A 329 12.79 26.48 -1.07
N LYS A 330 12.88 27.68 -1.65
CA LYS A 330 14.19 28.30 -1.93
C LYS A 330 14.98 28.65 -0.67
N ASP A 331 14.28 29.01 0.40
CA ASP A 331 14.79 29.38 1.71
C ASP A 331 13.59 29.48 2.67
N LEU A 332 13.88 29.75 3.94
CA LEU A 332 12.83 29.96 4.95
C LEU A 332 11.91 31.15 4.61
N ASP A 333 12.40 32.18 3.91
CA ASP A 333 11.60 33.34 3.54
C ASP A 333 10.58 32.99 2.43
N ASP A 334 10.94 32.10 1.50
CA ASP A 334 10.01 31.56 0.50
C ASP A 334 8.90 30.72 1.14
N MET A 335 9.24 29.90 2.14
CA MET A 335 8.27 29.16 2.96
C MET A 335 7.34 30.12 3.71
N LYS A 336 7.90 31.11 4.43
CA LYS A 336 7.13 32.17 5.11
C LYS A 336 6.18 32.88 4.15
N ALA A 337 6.66 33.25 2.96
CA ALA A 337 5.85 33.93 1.97
C ALA A 337 4.68 33.07 1.48
N ALA A 338 4.85 31.74 1.34
CA ALA A 338 3.74 30.84 0.98
C ALA A 338 2.69 30.73 2.09
N VAL A 339 3.13 30.63 3.35
CA VAL A 339 2.25 30.65 4.53
C VAL A 339 1.51 31.98 4.60
N ASP A 340 2.22 33.10 4.53
CA ASP A 340 1.66 34.45 4.63
C ASP A 340 0.65 34.73 3.50
N ARG A 341 0.94 34.33 2.24
CA ARG A 341 -0.02 34.45 1.14
C ARG A 341 -1.32 33.70 1.42
N THR A 342 -1.21 32.48 1.96
CA THR A 342 -2.36 31.62 2.27
C THR A 342 -3.23 32.20 3.38
N ILE A 343 -2.62 32.61 4.50
CA ILE A 343 -3.37 33.21 5.63
C ILE A 343 -3.95 34.58 5.27
N ASN A 344 -3.22 35.41 4.50
CA ASN A 344 -3.70 36.72 4.07
C ASN A 344 -4.85 36.63 3.06
N ALA A 345 -4.96 35.52 2.32
CA ALA A 345 -6.14 35.19 1.51
C ALA A 345 -7.38 34.83 2.36
N GLY A 346 -7.21 34.64 3.67
CA GLY A 346 -8.24 34.18 4.59
C GLY A 346 -8.61 32.72 4.38
N ILE A 347 -7.66 31.89 3.91
CA ILE A 347 -7.77 30.44 3.85
C ILE A 347 -7.29 29.89 5.20
N PRO A 348 -8.08 29.04 5.89
CA PRO A 348 -7.62 28.38 7.11
C PRO A 348 -6.36 27.53 6.84
N LEU A 349 -5.36 27.61 7.70
CA LEU A 349 -4.10 26.86 7.58
C LEU A 349 -3.58 26.50 8.98
N GLU A 350 -3.33 25.21 9.19
CA GLU A 350 -3.01 24.67 10.50
C GLU A 350 -1.55 24.26 10.58
N VAL A 351 -1.05 23.61 9.52
CA VAL A 351 0.27 22.98 9.51
C VAL A 351 1.05 23.34 8.24
N PRO A 352 1.97 24.30 8.29
CA PRO A 352 3.10 24.31 7.36
C PRO A 352 4.05 23.13 7.61
N TYR A 353 4.60 22.60 6.51
CA TYR A 353 5.63 21.56 6.50
C TYR A 353 6.97 22.12 6.04
N ALA A 354 8.05 21.63 6.63
CA ALA A 354 9.38 21.75 6.04
C ALA A 354 9.86 20.38 5.56
N ASP A 355 10.12 20.30 4.26
CA ASP A 355 10.73 19.17 3.55
C ASP A 355 12.27 19.18 3.71
N ILE A 356 13.00 18.22 3.14
CA ILE A 356 14.46 18.04 3.26
C ILE A 356 15.31 19.30 3.04
N ASP A 357 14.79 20.30 2.33
CA ASP A 357 15.38 21.62 2.13
C ASP A 357 15.86 22.30 3.42
N TYR A 358 15.20 22.02 4.56
CA TYR A 358 15.60 22.62 5.84
C TYR A 358 16.89 22.01 6.41
N MET A 359 17.21 20.78 6.01
CA MET A 359 18.33 20.01 6.52
C MET A 359 19.64 20.46 5.88
N MET A 360 20.73 20.35 6.63
CA MET A 360 22.06 20.59 6.08
C MET A 360 22.43 19.42 5.18
N HIS A 361 22.63 19.67 3.88
CA HIS A 361 22.94 18.62 2.91
C HIS A 361 21.98 17.43 2.99
N PHE A 362 20.69 17.71 3.20
CA PHE A 362 19.62 16.70 3.31
C PHE A 362 19.88 15.66 4.41
N THR A 363 20.68 15.98 5.42
CA THR A 363 21.04 15.08 6.51
C THR A 363 20.08 15.22 7.68
N ASP A 364 19.44 14.13 8.11
CA ASP A 364 18.52 14.14 9.25
C ASP A 364 19.10 14.75 10.53
N PHE A 365 18.22 15.34 11.32
CA PHE A 365 18.54 15.98 12.60
C PHE A 365 19.60 17.10 12.49
N THR A 366 19.69 17.77 11.34
CA THR A 366 20.54 18.94 11.11
C THR A 366 19.73 20.15 10.65
N LEU A 367 20.37 21.32 10.53
CA LEU A 367 19.78 22.55 9.98
C LEU A 367 20.74 23.19 8.97
N SER A 368 20.23 23.56 7.79
CA SER A 368 21.01 24.14 6.69
C SER A 368 21.67 25.48 7.08
N GLU A 369 23.00 25.48 7.32
CA GLU A 369 23.77 26.67 7.74
C GLU A 369 24.10 27.62 6.59
N ARG A 370 24.29 28.91 6.92
CA ARG A 370 24.82 29.90 5.97
C ARG A 370 26.25 29.50 5.63
N VAL A 371 26.52 29.12 4.38
CA VAL A 371 27.91 28.93 3.91
C VAL A 371 28.64 30.26 4.08
N GLY A 372 29.56 30.32 5.05
CA GLY A 372 30.43 31.47 5.25
C GLY A 372 31.37 31.67 4.05
N PRO A 373 31.92 32.88 3.84
CA PRO A 373 32.71 33.23 2.65
C PRO A 373 34.00 32.42 2.45
N LYS A 374 34.38 31.53 3.37
CA LYS A 374 35.58 30.69 3.27
C LYS A 374 35.35 29.31 2.63
N MET A 375 34.09 28.90 2.38
CA MET A 375 33.77 27.68 1.62
C MET A 375 33.12 27.97 0.25
N ALA A 376 33.21 29.21 -0.22
CA ALA A 376 32.71 29.63 -1.53
C ALA A 376 33.66 29.31 -2.71
N SER A 377 34.67 28.46 -2.51
CA SER A 377 35.64 28.09 -3.55
C SER A 377 35.57 26.61 -3.92
N ALA A 378 34.43 26.21 -4.49
CA ALA A 378 34.30 25.15 -5.49
C ALA A 378 32.85 25.15 -5.96
N ASN A 379 32.55 25.84 -7.07
CA ASN A 379 31.39 25.82 -7.98
C ASN A 379 30.10 24.97 -7.75
N SER A 380 29.66 24.64 -6.54
CA SER A 380 28.38 23.94 -6.28
C SER A 380 27.60 24.43 -5.05
N TYR A 381 28.14 25.36 -4.25
CA TYR A 381 27.52 25.80 -2.97
C TYR A 381 26.49 26.94 -3.06
N ASN A 382 25.99 27.30 -4.25
CA ASN A 382 25.10 28.47 -4.41
C ASN A 382 23.61 28.18 -4.24
N ASN A 383 23.18 26.91 -4.11
CA ASN A 383 21.77 26.52 -4.20
C ASN A 383 21.16 25.93 -2.92
N LEU A 384 21.90 25.81 -1.79
CA LEU A 384 21.27 25.36 -0.54
C LEU A 384 20.31 26.42 0.02
N PRO A 385 19.10 26.02 0.45
CA PRO A 385 18.13 26.94 1.01
C PRO A 385 18.67 27.64 2.25
N LYS A 386 18.65 28.97 2.22
CA LYS A 386 19.19 29.83 3.30
C LYS A 386 18.13 30.02 4.40
N GLY A 387 18.56 30.51 5.55
CA GLY A 387 17.62 31.00 6.58
C GLY A 387 16.96 29.95 7.47
N PHE A 388 16.98 28.66 7.13
CA PHE A 388 16.40 27.59 7.96
C PHE A 388 17.05 27.43 9.35
N GLN A 389 18.21 28.04 9.58
CA GLN A 389 18.77 28.30 10.92
C GLN A 389 17.77 28.97 11.88
N GLN A 390 16.85 29.76 11.34
CA GLN A 390 15.81 30.47 12.11
C GLN A 390 14.50 29.69 12.19
N LEU A 391 14.45 28.44 11.72
CA LEU A 391 13.24 27.63 11.72
C LEU A 391 12.68 27.46 13.15
N GLY A 392 13.54 27.29 14.16
CA GLY A 392 13.12 27.25 15.56
C GLY A 392 12.45 28.55 16.04
N GLU A 393 12.95 29.73 15.64
CA GLU A 393 12.31 31.01 15.97
C GLU A 393 11.01 31.22 15.19
N TYR A 394 10.98 30.82 13.92
CA TYR A 394 9.76 30.85 13.12
C TYR A 394 8.69 29.89 13.66
N THR A 395 9.10 28.74 14.21
CA THR A 395 8.20 27.80 14.90
C THR A 395 7.48 28.48 16.05
N LYS A 396 8.22 29.23 16.90
CA LYS A 396 7.62 30.03 17.99
C LYS A 396 6.67 31.09 17.45
N GLU A 397 7.00 31.73 16.33
CA GLU A 397 6.13 32.72 15.69
C GLU A 397 4.80 32.10 15.24
N ILE A 398 4.83 30.99 14.50
CA ILE A 398 3.60 30.34 14.01
C ILE A 398 2.79 29.72 15.15
N HIS A 399 3.45 29.23 16.21
CA HIS A 399 2.79 28.79 17.45
C HIS A 399 2.01 29.92 18.12
N SER A 400 2.56 31.14 18.14
CA SER A 400 1.85 32.32 18.68
C SER A 400 0.59 32.68 17.90
N LYS A 401 0.50 32.24 16.63
CA LYS A 401 -0.67 32.36 15.75
C LYS A 401 -1.59 31.14 15.80
N GLY A 402 -1.28 30.13 16.63
CA GLY A 402 -2.07 28.90 16.79
C GLY A 402 -1.72 27.76 15.82
N MET A 403 -0.88 28.02 14.81
CA MET A 403 -0.41 27.02 13.84
C MET A 403 0.58 26.03 14.47
N LYS A 404 0.95 25.00 13.70
CA LYS A 404 1.82 23.88 14.08
C LYS A 404 2.86 23.63 12.99
N LEU A 405 3.98 23.00 13.31
CA LEU A 405 5.04 22.67 12.34
C LEU A 405 5.20 21.16 12.22
N PHE A 406 5.18 20.64 11.00
CA PHE A 406 5.60 19.25 10.73
C PHE A 406 6.93 19.27 9.98
N LEU A 407 7.81 18.34 10.33
CA LEU A 407 9.11 18.16 9.69
C LEU A 407 9.20 16.77 9.08
N MET A 408 9.80 16.70 7.89
CA MET A 408 10.15 15.44 7.23
C MET A 408 11.44 14.86 7.81
N PHE A 409 11.54 13.54 7.94
CA PHE A 409 12.76 12.81 8.29
C PHE A 409 12.86 11.56 7.42
N ASP A 410 14.07 11.23 6.99
CA ASP A 410 14.35 10.04 6.20
C ASP A 410 14.81 8.88 7.09
N VAL A 411 14.86 7.68 6.52
CA VAL A 411 15.47 6.50 7.16
C VAL A 411 16.97 6.36 6.89
N GLY A 412 17.48 7.08 5.89
CA GLY A 412 18.88 7.01 5.46
C GLY A 412 19.78 7.91 6.31
N ILE A 413 20.56 7.32 7.22
CA ILE A 413 21.40 8.10 8.15
C ILE A 413 22.80 8.27 7.57
N ASP A 414 23.19 9.51 7.24
CA ASP A 414 24.54 9.85 6.77
C ASP A 414 25.58 9.36 7.78
N VAL A 415 26.50 8.49 7.32
CA VAL A 415 27.48 7.81 8.18
C VAL A 415 28.54 8.72 8.78
N THR A 416 28.63 9.97 8.32
CA THR A 416 29.54 11.00 8.83
C THR A 416 28.88 11.90 9.89
N SER A 417 27.55 11.83 9.98
CA SER A 417 26.72 12.73 10.77
C SER A 417 26.85 12.51 12.29
N PRO A 418 26.56 13.54 13.11
CA PRO A 418 26.47 13.37 14.56
C PRO A 418 25.43 12.33 15.03
N PRO A 419 24.20 12.24 14.47
CA PRO A 419 23.25 11.18 14.78
C PRO A 419 23.83 9.78 14.61
N PHE A 420 24.54 9.50 13.51
CA PHE A 420 25.15 8.18 13.29
C PHE A 420 26.20 7.84 14.35
N LYS A 421 27.06 8.80 14.72
CA LYS A 421 28.08 8.59 15.77
C LYS A 421 27.43 8.25 17.12
N ARG A 422 26.36 8.96 17.49
CA ARG A 422 25.58 8.65 18.70
C ARG A 422 24.91 7.28 18.63
N ALA A 423 24.48 6.86 17.44
CA ALA A 423 23.95 5.52 17.22
C ALA A 423 24.98 4.45 17.60
N LEU A 424 26.22 4.59 17.11
CA LEU A 424 27.33 3.69 17.44
C LEU A 424 27.66 3.70 18.93
N GLU A 425 27.67 4.87 19.57
CA GLU A 425 27.90 5.01 21.02
C GLU A 425 26.81 4.34 21.87
N GLN A 426 25.57 4.33 21.39
CA GLN A 426 24.42 3.69 22.04
C GLN A 426 24.25 2.21 21.67
N GLY A 427 25.09 1.66 20.79
CA GLY A 427 25.00 0.26 20.35
C GLY A 427 23.80 -0.03 19.45
N ALA A 428 23.24 1.00 18.80
CA ALA A 428 22.21 0.83 17.78
C ALA A 428 22.73 0.01 16.61
N ASN A 429 21.87 -0.83 16.05
CA ASN A 429 22.20 -1.67 14.92
C ASN A 429 21.69 -1.09 13.59
N PHE A 430 22.35 -1.46 12.50
CA PHE A 430 21.98 -1.09 11.13
C PHE A 430 21.88 -2.35 10.29
N ILE A 431 21.20 -2.28 9.14
CA ILE A 431 21.11 -3.40 8.20
C ILE A 431 22.51 -3.77 7.70
N GLN A 432 22.84 -5.07 7.68
CA GLN A 432 24.20 -5.57 7.45
C GLN A 432 24.33 -6.42 6.19
N TRP A 433 25.56 -6.52 5.67
CA TRP A 433 25.95 -7.58 4.74
C TRP A 433 25.97 -8.94 5.47
N PRO A 434 25.53 -10.04 4.83
CA PRO A 434 25.51 -11.36 5.48
C PRO A 434 26.90 -11.96 5.70
N GLU A 435 27.90 -11.53 4.93
CA GLU A 435 29.25 -12.10 4.96
C GLU A 435 30.32 -11.00 4.77
N ASN A 436 31.43 -11.08 5.52
CA ASN A 436 32.52 -10.09 5.46
C ASN A 436 33.24 -10.01 4.09
N ASN A 437 33.16 -11.06 3.27
CA ASN A 437 33.69 -11.06 1.89
C ASN A 437 32.83 -10.22 0.93
N SER A 438 31.56 -9.98 1.29
CA SER A 438 30.57 -9.28 0.47
C SER A 438 30.57 -7.77 0.75
N VAL A 439 31.16 -7.37 1.89
CA VAL A 439 31.30 -5.98 2.29
C VAL A 439 32.23 -5.24 1.31
N PRO A 440 31.76 -4.16 0.65
CA PRO A 440 32.60 -3.32 -0.21
C PRO A 440 33.62 -2.52 0.64
N LYS A 441 34.78 -3.12 0.92
CA LYS A 441 35.82 -2.53 1.80
C LYS A 441 36.36 -1.19 1.29
N ASP A 442 36.37 -0.99 -0.03
CA ASP A 442 36.71 0.28 -0.66
C ASP A 442 35.74 1.39 -0.27
N VAL A 443 34.44 1.09 -0.16
CA VAL A 443 33.42 2.02 0.32
C VAL A 443 33.50 2.21 1.83
N GLN A 444 33.59 1.12 2.60
CA GLN A 444 33.63 1.22 4.07
C GLN A 444 34.82 2.02 4.59
N SER A 445 35.99 1.87 3.96
CA SER A 445 37.21 2.57 4.38
C SER A 445 37.23 4.07 4.03
N MET A 446 36.24 4.57 3.27
CA MET A 446 36.07 6.00 3.03
C MET A 446 35.70 6.76 4.30
N TYR A 447 35.07 6.10 5.28
CA TYR A 447 34.58 6.73 6.51
C TYR A 447 35.15 6.05 7.75
N SER A 448 35.71 6.85 8.67
CA SER A 448 36.25 6.34 9.93
C SER A 448 35.22 5.62 10.81
N THR A 449 33.93 5.99 10.69
CA THR A 449 32.80 5.47 11.46
C THR A 449 32.29 4.13 10.96
N THR A 450 32.56 3.77 9.71
CA THR A 450 32.12 2.49 9.11
C THR A 450 33.30 1.58 8.75
N ASN A 451 34.53 2.04 8.98
CA ASN A 451 35.73 1.25 8.72
C ASN A 451 35.71 -0.06 9.53
N ASN A 452 35.79 -1.20 8.85
CA ASN A 452 35.66 -2.55 9.41
C ASN A 452 34.27 -2.89 9.98
N THR A 453 33.22 -2.16 9.62
CA THR A 453 31.83 -2.56 9.86
C THR A 453 31.30 -3.37 8.68
N ASP A 454 30.24 -4.13 8.92
CA ASP A 454 29.49 -4.89 7.93
C ASP A 454 28.17 -4.20 7.54
N PHE A 455 27.93 -2.95 7.96
CA PHE A 455 26.74 -2.21 7.59
C PHE A 455 26.61 -2.07 6.07
N MET A 456 25.40 -2.28 5.57
CA MET A 456 25.06 -2.09 4.17
C MET A 456 24.81 -0.61 3.92
N LEU A 457 25.74 0.02 3.18
CA LEU A 457 25.72 1.46 2.91
C LEU A 457 25.08 1.75 1.57
N GLY A 458 24.04 2.57 1.55
CA GLY A 458 23.31 2.99 0.35
C GLY A 458 23.42 4.48 0.08
N VAL A 459 22.72 4.93 -0.96
CA VAL A 459 22.63 6.34 -1.34
C VAL A 459 21.18 6.78 -1.22
N VAL A 460 20.93 7.89 -0.54
CA VAL A 460 19.63 8.59 -0.48
C VAL A 460 19.94 10.08 -0.69
N TRP A 461 19.23 11.01 -0.05
CA TRP A 461 19.41 12.44 -0.23
C TRP A 461 20.75 13.01 0.29
N PRO A 462 21.35 12.53 1.39
CA PRO A 462 22.61 13.07 1.88
C PRO A 462 23.78 12.97 0.89
N ASN A 463 24.77 13.86 1.08
CA ASN A 463 25.99 13.94 0.28
C ASN A 463 27.02 12.82 0.55
N ASN A 464 26.75 11.93 1.50
CA ASN A 464 27.56 10.75 1.80
C ASN A 464 26.70 9.49 1.75
N HIS A 465 27.35 8.32 1.81
CA HIS A 465 26.61 7.08 1.99
C HIS A 465 25.80 7.09 3.29
N CYS A 466 24.65 6.43 3.26
CA CYS A 466 23.74 6.29 4.38
C CYS A 466 23.73 4.85 4.89
N ALA A 467 23.64 4.69 6.21
CA ALA A 467 23.30 3.43 6.85
C ALA A 467 21.81 3.43 7.22
N PHE A 468 21.19 2.25 7.20
CA PHE A 468 19.75 2.08 7.42
C PHE A 468 19.51 1.43 8.79
N PRO A 469 18.86 2.12 9.75
CA PRO A 469 18.63 1.59 11.09
C PRO A 469 17.92 0.23 11.04
N ASP A 470 18.38 -0.73 11.83
CA ASP A 470 17.71 -2.03 11.98
C ASP A 470 16.59 -1.90 13.02
N PHE A 471 15.40 -1.50 12.58
CA PHE A 471 14.24 -1.34 13.47
C PHE A 471 13.68 -2.68 14.01
N LEU A 472 14.19 -3.80 13.50
CA LEU A 472 13.91 -5.13 14.05
C LEU A 472 14.91 -5.54 15.14
N ASP A 473 15.84 -4.66 15.54
CA ASP A 473 16.80 -4.91 16.62
C ASP A 473 16.10 -5.37 17.91
N PRO A 474 16.32 -6.63 18.35
CA PRO A 474 15.63 -7.19 19.50
C PRO A 474 16.21 -6.66 20.82
N GLU A 475 17.38 -6.02 20.79
CA GLU A 475 18.00 -5.39 21.96
C GLU A 475 17.43 -3.99 22.24
N ASN A 476 16.58 -3.45 21.35
CA ASN A 476 15.92 -2.15 21.48
C ASN A 476 16.88 -0.94 21.43
N ASN A 477 18.18 -1.14 21.21
CA ASN A 477 19.18 -0.06 21.14
C ASN A 477 18.89 0.86 19.93
N THR A 478 18.54 0.29 18.78
CA THR A 478 18.16 1.10 17.59
C THR A 478 16.93 1.97 17.88
N ALA A 479 15.91 1.41 18.53
CA ALA A 479 14.69 2.14 18.86
C ALA A 479 14.96 3.25 19.90
N GLU A 480 15.76 2.97 20.93
CA GLU A 480 16.13 3.95 21.95
C GLU A 480 16.95 5.09 21.37
N TRP A 481 17.91 4.77 20.51
CA TRP A 481 18.67 5.77 19.77
C TRP A 481 17.75 6.65 18.92
N TRP A 482 16.88 6.06 18.10
CA TRP A 482 15.93 6.79 17.25
C TRP A 482 15.06 7.76 18.05
N ILE A 483 14.49 7.29 19.16
CA ILE A 483 13.71 8.12 20.10
C ILE A 483 14.57 9.24 20.71
N SER A 484 15.83 8.95 21.02
CA SER A 484 16.76 9.93 21.60
C SER A 484 17.09 11.06 20.63
N GLU A 485 17.22 10.77 19.33
CA GLU A 485 17.51 11.75 18.28
C GLU A 485 16.36 12.76 18.14
N PHE A 486 15.11 12.31 18.08
CA PHE A 486 13.95 13.22 18.09
C PHE A 486 13.91 14.08 19.35
N ARG A 487 14.21 13.50 20.53
CA ARG A 487 14.23 14.24 21.79
C ARG A 487 15.31 15.30 21.81
N GLU A 488 16.49 15.00 21.30
CA GLU A 488 17.58 15.96 21.20
C GLU A 488 17.24 17.07 20.22
N TYR A 489 16.76 16.71 19.03
CA TYR A 489 16.47 17.66 17.97
C TYR A 489 15.33 18.62 18.33
N HIS A 490 14.29 18.12 19.03
CA HIS A 490 13.15 18.93 19.46
C HIS A 490 13.51 20.04 20.45
N LYS A 491 14.66 19.97 21.12
CA LYS A 491 15.16 21.07 21.96
C LYS A 491 15.44 22.33 21.15
N ASN A 492 15.77 22.19 19.87
CA ASN A 492 16.09 23.30 18.97
C ASN A 492 14.87 23.75 18.16
N ILE A 493 14.01 22.81 17.77
CA ILE A 493 12.79 23.08 16.99
C ILE A 493 11.63 22.34 17.61
N SER A 494 10.67 23.08 18.17
CA SER A 494 9.48 22.48 18.79
C SER A 494 8.43 22.09 17.74
N PHE A 495 8.75 21.11 16.89
CA PHE A 495 7.82 20.57 15.90
C PHE A 495 6.69 19.77 16.56
N ASP A 496 5.52 19.74 15.91
CA ASP A 496 4.26 19.21 16.47
C ASP A 496 3.81 17.88 15.85
N GLY A 497 4.52 17.45 14.81
CA GLY A 497 4.30 16.18 14.12
C GLY A 497 5.46 15.86 13.20
N ILE A 498 5.45 14.63 12.70
CA ILE A 498 6.56 14.03 11.99
C ILE A 498 6.04 13.45 10.67
N TRP A 499 6.77 13.67 9.60
CA TRP A 499 6.62 12.97 8.34
C TRP A 499 7.85 12.06 8.18
N ILE A 500 7.66 10.75 8.14
CA ILE A 500 8.72 9.78 7.83
C ILE A 500 8.61 9.37 6.37
N ASP A 501 9.71 9.47 5.64
CA ASP A 501 9.77 9.23 4.20
C ASP A 501 10.91 8.30 3.79
N MET A 502 10.89 7.87 2.52
CA MET A 502 11.90 7.01 1.90
C MET A 502 12.04 5.64 2.58
N ASN A 503 10.97 5.18 3.23
CA ASN A 503 11.00 4.09 4.20
C ASN A 503 10.47 2.74 3.70
N GLU A 504 10.45 2.53 2.38
CA GLU A 504 10.23 1.21 1.79
C GLU A 504 11.21 0.10 2.25
N PRO A 505 12.50 0.33 2.58
CA PRO A 505 13.33 1.55 2.44
C PRO A 505 13.83 1.80 1.01
N ALA A 506 13.86 3.06 0.61
CA ALA A 506 14.35 3.49 -0.70
C ALA A 506 15.88 3.61 -0.72
N VAL A 507 16.49 3.19 -1.83
CA VAL A 507 17.91 3.38 -2.11
C VAL A 507 18.11 3.80 -3.55
N PHE A 508 18.83 4.89 -3.76
CA PHE A 508 19.09 5.44 -5.08
C PHE A 508 20.16 4.65 -5.80
N GLY A 509 19.83 4.27 -7.04
CA GLY A 509 20.81 3.75 -7.98
C GLY A 509 21.27 2.32 -7.74
N THR A 510 20.64 1.56 -6.84
CA THR A 510 20.96 0.14 -6.66
C THR A 510 21.00 -0.58 -8.01
N ASN A 511 22.08 -1.31 -8.27
CA ASN A 511 22.38 -2.02 -9.52
C ASN A 511 22.62 -1.15 -10.77
N LEU A 512 22.72 0.18 -10.65
CA LEU A 512 22.93 1.09 -11.79
C LEU A 512 24.37 1.59 -11.88
N ASP A 513 24.95 1.53 -13.09
CA ASP A 513 26.27 2.12 -13.37
C ASP A 513 26.26 3.66 -13.42
N ASN A 514 25.15 4.23 -13.90
CA ASN A 514 24.97 5.66 -14.05
C ASN A 514 23.59 6.06 -13.52
N PRO A 515 23.39 6.09 -12.20
CA PRO A 515 22.14 6.51 -11.61
C PRO A 515 21.85 7.99 -11.85
N TRP A 516 20.57 8.37 -11.84
CA TRP A 516 20.10 9.72 -12.16
C TRP A 516 20.80 10.83 -11.36
N TYR A 517 21.11 10.55 -10.09
CA TYR A 517 21.71 11.53 -9.18
C TYR A 517 23.15 11.90 -9.56
N PHE A 518 23.85 11.15 -10.42
CA PHE A 518 25.17 11.55 -10.94
C PHE A 518 25.17 12.85 -11.75
N THR A 519 23.99 13.26 -12.22
CA THR A 519 23.77 14.49 -12.98
C THR A 519 22.89 15.50 -12.24
N ASP A 520 22.44 15.17 -11.04
CA ASP A 520 21.57 16.06 -10.27
C ASP A 520 22.40 17.14 -9.56
N PRO A 521 22.09 18.44 -9.74
CA PRO A 521 22.76 19.52 -9.03
C PRO A 521 22.65 19.47 -7.50
N ASP A 522 21.59 18.86 -6.97
CA ASP A 522 21.40 18.68 -5.52
C ASP A 522 22.23 17.50 -4.99
N HIS A 523 22.75 16.63 -5.88
CA HIS A 523 23.64 15.51 -5.54
C HIS A 523 25.03 15.71 -6.18
N PRO A 524 25.82 16.68 -5.70
CA PRO A 524 27.07 17.10 -6.36
C PRO A 524 28.19 16.05 -6.34
N TYR A 525 28.03 14.96 -5.58
CA TYR A 525 29.02 13.90 -5.44
C TYR A 525 28.55 12.62 -6.14
N LYS A 526 29.45 12.01 -6.92
CA LYS A 526 29.18 10.71 -7.55
C LYS A 526 29.39 9.58 -6.55
N ILE A 527 28.45 9.44 -5.62
CA ILE A 527 28.48 8.41 -4.59
C ILE A 527 28.23 7.05 -5.26
N LYS A 528 29.13 6.09 -5.03
CA LYS A 528 29.04 4.76 -5.63
C LYS A 528 27.76 4.05 -5.16
N PRO A 529 26.88 3.59 -6.05
CA PRO A 529 25.68 2.88 -5.64
C PRO A 529 26.00 1.47 -5.12
N ILE A 530 25.01 0.86 -4.46
CA ILE A 530 25.05 -0.56 -4.09
C ILE A 530 24.88 -1.43 -5.34
N TYR A 531 25.60 -2.55 -5.40
CA TYR A 531 25.37 -3.59 -6.38
C TYR A 531 25.04 -4.91 -5.70
N CYS A 532 23.94 -5.51 -6.12
CA CYS A 532 23.38 -6.74 -5.58
C CYS A 532 23.43 -7.91 -6.58
N ASN A 533 24.08 -7.71 -7.74
CA ASN A 533 24.24 -8.75 -8.75
C ASN A 533 25.47 -9.63 -8.45
N PHE A 534 25.25 -10.68 -7.66
CA PHE A 534 26.29 -11.62 -7.25
C PHE A 534 26.29 -12.88 -8.13
N THR A 535 27.44 -13.55 -8.22
CA THR A 535 27.59 -14.86 -8.89
C THR A 535 27.52 -16.04 -7.91
N ASP A 536 27.29 -15.78 -6.63
CA ASP A 536 27.21 -16.79 -5.58
C ASP A 536 25.78 -17.36 -5.41
N ASN A 537 25.63 -18.30 -4.47
CA ASN A 537 24.34 -18.92 -4.18
C ASN A 537 23.34 -17.95 -3.53
N LEU A 538 23.78 -16.79 -3.02
CA LEU A 538 22.92 -15.79 -2.38
C LEU A 538 22.25 -14.86 -3.40
N LYS A 539 22.66 -14.93 -4.68
CA LYS A 539 21.93 -14.33 -5.81
C LYS A 539 20.43 -14.68 -5.81
N LYS A 540 20.05 -15.86 -5.29
CA LYS A 540 18.65 -16.33 -5.29
C LYS A 540 17.67 -15.41 -4.56
N TYR A 541 18.14 -14.53 -3.66
CA TYR A 541 17.28 -13.59 -2.95
C TYR A 541 16.99 -12.33 -3.78
N ASP A 542 17.96 -11.85 -4.56
CA ASP A 542 17.80 -10.67 -5.42
C ASP A 542 17.21 -11.05 -6.80
N TYR A 543 17.50 -12.27 -7.26
CA TYR A 543 17.03 -12.86 -8.51
C TYR A 543 16.47 -14.28 -8.27
N PRO A 544 15.30 -14.41 -7.63
CA PRO A 544 14.66 -15.70 -7.43
C PRO A 544 14.30 -16.36 -8.77
N LYS A 545 14.20 -17.69 -8.77
CA LYS A 545 13.82 -18.47 -9.98
C LYS A 545 12.46 -18.03 -10.53
N PHE A 546 11.51 -17.71 -9.65
CA PHE A 546 10.26 -17.08 -10.04
C PHE A 546 10.43 -15.56 -10.12
N LYS A 547 10.41 -15.00 -11.33
CA LYS A 547 10.42 -13.55 -11.55
C LYS A 547 9.01 -13.03 -11.22
N THR A 548 8.86 -12.36 -10.08
CA THR A 548 7.56 -11.81 -9.65
C THR A 548 7.15 -10.62 -10.51
N HIS A 549 5.85 -10.33 -10.56
CA HIS A 549 5.27 -9.14 -11.19
C HIS A 549 5.87 -7.84 -10.67
N ASN A 550 6.32 -7.81 -9.40
CA ASN A 550 7.04 -6.69 -8.80
C ASN A 550 8.33 -6.28 -9.52
N VAL A 551 8.82 -7.09 -10.46
CA VAL A 551 10.03 -6.85 -11.26
C VAL A 551 9.71 -6.79 -12.75
N TYR A 552 9.02 -7.79 -13.30
CA TYR A 552 8.85 -7.85 -14.76
C TYR A 552 7.85 -6.82 -15.32
N VAL A 553 6.98 -6.22 -14.49
CA VAL A 553 6.02 -5.19 -14.93
C VAL A 553 6.70 -3.94 -15.52
N TYR A 554 7.98 -3.73 -15.22
CA TYR A 554 8.75 -2.59 -15.72
C TYR A 554 9.39 -2.83 -17.10
N ASP A 555 9.08 -3.95 -17.77
CA ASP A 555 9.56 -4.31 -19.12
C ASP A 555 11.10 -4.25 -19.29
N ASP A 556 11.83 -4.56 -18.22
CA ASP A 556 13.29 -4.62 -18.20
C ASP A 556 13.76 -5.94 -17.55
N ASP A 557 14.45 -6.76 -18.34
CA ASP A 557 14.95 -8.07 -17.91
C ASP A 557 16.20 -8.02 -17.05
N THR A 558 16.79 -6.84 -16.88
CA THR A 558 17.94 -6.63 -16.00
C THR A 558 17.55 -6.32 -14.56
N LEU A 559 16.27 -5.99 -14.32
CA LEU A 559 15.81 -5.60 -13.00
C LEU A 559 15.80 -6.78 -12.01
N LEU A 560 16.15 -6.46 -10.76
CA LEU A 560 16.21 -7.31 -9.58
C LEU A 560 15.19 -6.85 -8.54
N LEU A 561 14.90 -7.71 -7.56
CA LEU A 561 14.07 -7.32 -6.40
C LEU A 561 14.69 -6.18 -5.58
N SER A 562 16.02 -6.03 -5.64
CA SER A 562 16.74 -4.97 -4.92
C SER A 562 16.78 -3.63 -5.64
N ASP A 563 16.27 -3.51 -6.86
CA ASP A 563 16.24 -2.21 -7.51
C ASP A 563 15.39 -1.24 -6.70
N LYS A 564 15.90 -0.02 -6.53
CA LYS A 564 15.34 1.03 -5.65
C LYS A 564 15.35 0.70 -4.15
N THR A 565 16.05 -0.33 -3.69
CA THR A 565 16.16 -0.70 -2.26
C THR A 565 17.54 -1.32 -1.96
N LEU A 566 17.77 -1.78 -0.73
CA LEU A 566 18.94 -2.56 -0.33
C LEU A 566 18.94 -3.97 -0.95
N CYS A 567 20.08 -4.67 -0.93
CA CYS A 567 20.14 -6.05 -1.41
C CYS A 567 19.26 -6.98 -0.57
N MET A 568 18.53 -7.90 -1.20
CA MET A 568 17.61 -8.79 -0.49
C MET A 568 18.33 -9.78 0.44
N ARG A 569 19.59 -10.08 0.14
CA ARG A 569 20.47 -10.87 1.02
C ARG A 569 20.93 -10.14 2.29
N ALA A 570 20.60 -8.85 2.46
CA ALA A 570 20.98 -8.09 3.64
C ALA A 570 20.40 -8.72 4.91
N LYS A 571 20.99 -8.41 6.06
CA LYS A 571 20.60 -8.95 7.36
C LYS A 571 19.95 -7.90 8.23
N THR A 572 18.83 -8.27 8.85
CA THR A 572 18.07 -7.53 9.86
C THR A 572 18.03 -8.33 11.16
N ASN A 573 17.46 -7.77 12.23
CA ASN A 573 17.35 -8.42 13.54
C ASN A 573 18.74 -8.91 14.03
N ARG A 574 19.75 -8.03 13.97
CA ARG A 574 21.14 -8.31 14.37
C ARG A 574 21.80 -9.51 13.69
N GLY A 575 21.55 -9.70 12.38
CA GLY A 575 22.19 -10.77 11.61
C GLY A 575 21.32 -12.01 11.42
N GLU A 576 20.22 -12.12 12.17
CA GLU A 576 19.43 -13.35 12.28
C GLU A 576 18.40 -13.50 11.16
N GLN A 577 17.88 -12.40 10.61
CA GLN A 577 16.84 -12.42 9.57
C GLN A 577 17.35 -11.83 8.25
N LEU A 578 16.74 -12.23 7.14
CA LEU A 578 17.02 -11.66 5.83
C LEU A 578 16.10 -10.47 5.57
N LEU A 579 16.62 -9.46 4.89
CA LEU A 579 15.80 -8.36 4.37
C LEU A 579 14.76 -8.88 3.38
N TYR A 580 15.08 -9.91 2.60
CA TYR A 580 14.14 -10.64 1.74
C TYR A 580 12.78 -10.93 2.41
N ASP A 581 12.81 -11.37 3.67
CA ASP A 581 11.60 -11.70 4.44
C ASP A 581 11.02 -10.49 5.19
N THR A 582 11.86 -9.53 5.56
CA THR A 582 11.52 -8.48 6.55
C THR A 582 11.30 -7.10 5.94
N LYS A 583 11.64 -6.89 4.67
CA LYS A 583 11.60 -5.58 3.99
C LYS A 583 10.26 -4.88 4.15
N SER A 584 9.16 -5.59 3.89
CA SER A 584 7.81 -5.03 3.94
C SER A 584 7.40 -4.58 5.35
N LEU A 585 8.10 -5.02 6.41
CA LEU A 585 7.84 -4.60 7.78
C LEU A 585 8.59 -3.34 8.19
N TYR A 586 9.56 -2.88 7.40
CA TYR A 586 10.51 -1.84 7.81
C TYR A 586 9.82 -0.57 8.31
N ALA A 587 8.91 -0.02 7.50
CA ALA A 587 8.14 1.17 7.83
C ALA A 587 7.18 0.99 9.03
N LEU A 588 6.65 -0.22 9.26
CA LEU A 588 5.79 -0.49 10.41
C LEU A 588 6.53 -0.28 11.73
N TYR A 589 7.77 -0.78 11.82
CA TYR A 589 8.58 -0.64 13.03
C TYR A 589 9.15 0.76 13.19
N GLU A 590 9.56 1.40 12.10
CA GLU A 590 9.92 2.81 12.13
C GLU A 590 8.76 3.67 12.64
N ALA A 591 7.57 3.52 12.08
CA ALA A 591 6.38 4.26 12.50
C ALA A 591 6.06 4.02 13.97
N ARG A 592 6.16 2.78 14.45
CA ARG A 592 5.97 2.41 15.86
C ARG A 592 6.92 3.18 16.79
N TYR A 593 8.21 3.22 16.48
CA TYR A 593 9.18 3.93 17.33
C TYR A 593 9.09 5.44 17.19
N THR A 594 8.81 5.94 16.00
CA THR A 594 8.58 7.37 15.75
C THR A 594 7.33 7.85 16.49
N HIS A 595 6.26 7.05 16.55
CA HIS A 595 5.07 7.33 17.35
C HIS A 595 5.40 7.47 18.82
N LYS A 596 6.14 6.51 19.37
CA LYS A 596 6.63 6.57 20.74
C LYS A 596 7.53 7.79 20.98
N ALA A 597 8.38 8.14 20.02
CA ALA A 597 9.22 9.34 20.10
C ALA A 597 8.37 10.61 20.17
N LEU A 598 7.40 10.76 19.27
CA LEU A 598 6.49 11.90 19.22
C LEU A 598 5.74 12.09 20.54
N GLU A 599 5.16 11.02 21.09
CA GLU A 599 4.44 11.05 22.37
C GLU A 599 5.36 11.50 23.52
N LEU A 600 6.60 10.99 23.57
CA LEU A 600 7.57 11.34 24.61
C LEU A 600 8.10 12.76 24.49
N VAL A 601 8.23 13.27 23.27
CA VAL A 601 8.84 14.57 22.98
C VAL A 601 7.83 15.71 23.15
N ILE A 602 6.60 15.53 22.65
CA ILE A 602 5.55 16.55 22.73
C ILE A 602 4.77 16.44 24.05
N GLY A 603 4.61 15.23 24.60
CA GLY A 603 3.78 14.97 25.78
C GLY A 603 2.27 15.12 25.54
N LYS A 604 1.86 15.23 24.27
CA LYS A 604 0.47 15.28 23.78
C LYS A 604 0.39 14.53 22.44
N ARG A 605 -0.83 14.30 21.96
CA ARG A 605 -1.05 13.78 20.60
C ARG A 605 -0.55 14.79 19.57
N GLY A 606 0.29 14.34 18.65
CA GLY A 606 0.55 15.00 17.36
C GLY A 606 -0.09 14.18 16.23
N ALA A 607 0.57 14.10 15.09
CA ALA A 607 0.31 13.08 14.09
C ALA A 607 1.60 12.69 13.36
N ILE A 608 1.60 11.47 12.83
CA ILE A 608 2.66 10.97 11.94
C ILE A 608 2.04 10.66 10.58
N ILE A 609 2.80 10.94 9.54
CA ILE A 609 2.52 10.52 8.17
C ILE A 609 3.70 9.70 7.66
N THR A 610 3.43 8.52 7.11
CA THR A 610 4.43 7.56 6.60
C THR A 610 4.14 7.20 5.14
N ARG A 611 5.19 6.92 4.36
CA ARG A 611 5.04 6.51 2.96
C ARG A 611 4.75 5.02 2.87
N ALA A 612 5.75 4.19 3.10
CA ALA A 612 5.59 2.75 3.08
C ALA A 612 4.75 2.29 4.27
N ASN A 613 4.05 1.17 4.06
CA ASN A 613 3.10 0.64 5.02
C ASN A 613 2.93 -0.88 4.93
N TYR A 614 2.48 -1.45 6.04
CA TYR A 614 2.11 -2.86 6.21
C TYR A 614 0.88 -2.91 7.14
N PRO A 615 0.07 -3.99 7.13
CA PRO A 615 -1.00 -4.21 8.10
C PRO A 615 -0.61 -3.83 9.52
N GLY A 616 -1.47 -3.07 10.18
CA GLY A 616 -1.28 -2.58 11.55
C GLY A 616 -0.55 -1.25 11.70
N ILE A 617 -0.03 -0.65 10.62
CA ILE A 617 0.63 0.66 10.70
C ILE A 617 -0.31 1.80 11.13
N GLY A 618 -1.62 1.63 10.88
CA GLY A 618 -2.65 2.58 11.26
C GLY A 618 -2.65 2.88 12.77
N GLN A 619 -2.13 1.98 13.60
CA GLN A 619 -1.94 2.21 15.05
C GLN A 619 -0.97 3.35 15.39
N TYR A 620 -0.09 3.72 14.45
CA TYR A 620 1.05 4.59 14.72
C TYR A 620 1.08 5.82 13.82
N SER A 621 0.59 5.70 12.58
CA SER A 621 0.70 6.73 11.56
C SER A 621 -0.50 6.75 10.62
N GLY A 622 -0.77 7.90 10.01
CA GLY A 622 -1.54 7.97 8.77
C GLY A 622 -0.61 7.81 7.57
N HIS A 623 -1.18 7.96 6.38
CA HIS A 623 -0.48 7.78 5.11
C HIS A 623 -0.88 8.87 4.12
N TRP A 624 -0.07 9.07 3.07
CA TRP A 624 -0.46 9.83 1.88
C TRP A 624 -0.13 8.99 0.66
N LEU A 625 -0.95 9.07 -0.40
CA LEU A 625 -0.86 8.22 -1.60
C LEU A 625 0.40 8.44 -2.46
N GLY A 626 1.44 9.05 -1.90
CA GLY A 626 2.74 9.25 -2.53
C GLY A 626 2.80 10.36 -3.56
N ASP A 627 3.86 10.26 -4.36
CA ASP A 627 4.34 11.23 -5.34
C ASP A 627 3.47 11.21 -6.60
N ASN A 628 2.21 11.61 -6.47
CA ASN A 628 1.24 11.65 -7.56
C ASN A 628 1.59 12.70 -8.63
N ASN A 629 0.93 12.63 -9.78
CA ASN A 629 1.12 13.62 -10.84
C ASN A 629 0.00 14.67 -10.84
N ALA A 630 0.29 15.87 -11.33
CA ALA A 630 -0.68 16.92 -11.57
C ALA A 630 -1.53 16.62 -12.82
N THR A 631 -2.30 15.53 -12.78
CA THR A 631 -3.22 15.11 -13.83
C THR A 631 -4.61 14.78 -13.28
N TRP A 632 -5.62 14.82 -14.16
CA TRP A 632 -6.98 14.40 -13.82
C TRP A 632 -7.09 12.91 -13.49
N SER A 633 -6.23 12.07 -14.07
CA SER A 633 -6.18 10.65 -13.74
C SER A 633 -5.71 10.41 -12.30
N ASP A 634 -4.75 11.18 -11.81
CA ASP A 634 -4.29 11.11 -10.41
C ASP A 634 -5.32 11.68 -9.43
N LEU A 635 -6.06 12.72 -9.83
CA LEU A 635 -7.22 13.18 -9.07
C LEU A 635 -8.26 12.04 -8.93
N LEU A 636 -8.52 11.30 -10.01
CA LEU A 636 -9.47 10.17 -10.02
C LEU A 636 -9.00 9.02 -9.12
N THR A 637 -7.78 8.52 -9.31
CA THR A 637 -7.25 7.39 -8.53
C THR A 637 -7.12 7.75 -7.05
N SER A 638 -6.94 9.03 -6.70
CA SER A 638 -6.97 9.47 -5.30
C SER A 638 -8.31 9.19 -4.60
N ILE A 639 -9.44 9.25 -5.32
CA ILE A 639 -10.77 8.96 -4.77
C ILE A 639 -10.89 7.47 -4.44
N VAL A 640 -10.29 6.61 -5.26
CA VAL A 640 -10.23 5.16 -5.01
C VAL A 640 -9.30 4.87 -3.83
N GLY A 641 -8.06 5.37 -3.87
CA GLY A 641 -7.05 5.07 -2.86
C GLY A 641 -7.47 5.46 -1.43
N ILE A 642 -8.09 6.62 -1.22
CA ILE A 642 -8.55 7.02 0.14
C ILE A 642 -9.60 6.05 0.71
N GLN A 643 -10.42 5.43 -0.15
CA GLN A 643 -11.43 4.46 0.26
C GLN A 643 -10.78 3.12 0.61
N GLU A 644 -9.81 2.67 -0.17
CA GLU A 644 -9.06 1.42 0.08
C GLU A 644 -8.27 1.49 1.38
N TYR A 645 -7.60 2.60 1.65
CA TYR A 645 -6.87 2.79 2.91
C TYR A 645 -7.76 2.81 4.15
N ASN A 646 -9.06 3.12 4.00
CA ASN A 646 -10.03 2.92 5.09
C ASN A 646 -10.41 1.45 5.26
N ILE A 647 -10.41 0.65 4.20
CA ILE A 647 -10.51 -0.82 4.30
C ILE A 647 -9.28 -1.40 5.01
N PHE A 648 -8.10 -0.82 4.79
CA PHE A 648 -6.83 -1.23 5.42
C PHE A 648 -6.64 -0.72 6.86
N GLY A 649 -7.62 -0.05 7.46
CA GLY A 649 -7.53 0.47 8.84
C GLY A 649 -6.57 1.65 9.01
N ILE A 650 -6.37 2.45 7.95
CA ILE A 650 -5.53 3.66 7.94
C ILE A 650 -6.40 4.86 7.54
N PRO A 651 -7.33 5.31 8.41
CA PRO A 651 -8.32 6.30 8.04
C PRO A 651 -7.80 7.73 7.96
N TYR A 652 -6.57 8.03 8.43
CA TYR A 652 -5.94 9.35 8.26
C TYR A 652 -5.10 9.34 6.97
N ILE A 653 -5.75 9.70 5.86
CA ILE A 653 -5.31 9.45 4.49
C ILE A 653 -5.71 10.60 3.55
N GLY A 654 -4.89 10.84 2.53
CA GLY A 654 -5.14 11.77 1.43
C GLY A 654 -4.08 11.64 0.35
N SER A 655 -4.18 12.47 -0.70
CA SER A 655 -3.13 12.63 -1.72
C SER A 655 -2.53 14.02 -1.65
N ASP A 656 -1.42 14.24 -2.36
CA ASP A 656 -0.89 15.58 -2.54
C ASP A 656 -1.82 16.38 -3.45
N ILE A 657 -2.52 17.34 -2.84
CA ILE A 657 -3.51 18.17 -3.51
C ILE A 657 -2.81 19.04 -4.56
N CYS A 658 -3.40 19.10 -5.75
CA CYS A 658 -2.89 19.72 -6.98
C CYS A 658 -1.82 18.91 -7.74
N GLY A 659 -1.30 17.82 -7.15
CA GLY A 659 -0.32 16.92 -7.74
C GLY A 659 1.13 17.30 -7.39
N PHE A 660 1.96 16.30 -7.10
CA PHE A 660 3.38 16.49 -6.75
C PHE A 660 4.25 16.69 -7.99
N HIS A 661 4.13 15.81 -8.99
CA HIS A 661 4.88 15.87 -10.25
C HIS A 661 4.15 16.66 -11.34
N GLY A 662 4.87 17.57 -12.00
CA GLY A 662 4.36 18.36 -13.12
C GLY A 662 3.79 19.71 -12.67
N ASN A 663 3.64 20.64 -13.62
CA ASN A 663 2.95 21.89 -13.33
C ASN A 663 1.43 21.64 -13.35
N THR A 664 0.77 21.90 -12.23
CA THR A 664 -0.69 21.89 -12.16
C THR A 664 -1.33 22.99 -13.03
N THR A 665 -2.61 22.83 -13.32
CA THR A 665 -3.42 23.87 -13.98
C THR A 665 -4.35 24.55 -12.96
N GLU A 666 -4.80 25.76 -13.28
CA GLU A 666 -5.71 26.51 -12.41
C GLU A 666 -7.00 25.71 -12.13
N GLU A 667 -7.59 25.07 -13.14
CA GLU A 667 -8.80 24.25 -12.97
C GLU A 667 -8.54 22.97 -12.17
N LEU A 668 -7.48 22.23 -12.50
CA LEU A 668 -7.14 20.99 -11.79
C LEU A 668 -6.90 21.29 -10.31
N CYS A 669 -6.08 22.29 -9.99
CA CYS A 669 -5.77 22.64 -8.61
C CYS A 669 -7.01 23.18 -7.86
N LEU A 670 -7.91 23.88 -8.54
CA LEU A 670 -9.21 24.26 -8.00
C LEU A 670 -10.04 23.04 -7.62
N ARG A 671 -10.24 22.09 -8.55
CA ARG A 671 -11.01 20.86 -8.31
C ARG A 671 -10.39 20.00 -7.22
N TRP A 672 -9.07 19.91 -7.21
CA TRP A 672 -8.36 19.13 -6.21
C TRP A 672 -8.47 19.76 -4.82
N HIS A 673 -8.47 21.08 -4.68
CA HIS A 673 -8.75 21.71 -3.38
C HIS A 673 -10.20 21.51 -2.93
N GLN A 674 -11.17 21.48 -3.86
CA GLN A 674 -12.55 21.15 -3.53
C GLN A 674 -12.68 19.72 -3.00
N LEU A 675 -12.09 18.73 -3.68
CA LEU A 675 -12.05 17.33 -3.22
C LEU A 675 -11.20 17.16 -1.95
N GLY A 676 -10.01 17.75 -1.92
CA GLY A 676 -9.02 17.58 -0.86
C GLY A 676 -9.46 18.13 0.49
N ALA A 677 -10.43 19.04 0.51
CA ALA A 677 -11.13 19.44 1.73
C ALA A 677 -11.91 18.28 2.40
N PHE A 678 -12.12 17.16 1.69
CA PHE A 678 -12.80 15.95 2.15
C PHE A 678 -11.87 14.75 2.36
N TYR A 679 -10.57 14.87 2.11
CA TYR A 679 -9.59 13.91 2.64
C TYR A 679 -9.47 14.03 4.15
N THR A 680 -9.15 12.97 4.88
CA THR A 680 -8.94 13.04 6.34
C THR A 680 -7.57 13.63 6.68
N PHE A 681 -6.55 13.30 5.89
CA PHE A 681 -5.28 14.03 5.79
C PHE A 681 -5.34 14.97 4.58
N SER A 682 -5.27 16.29 4.81
CA SER A 682 -5.51 17.30 3.77
C SER A 682 -4.31 18.21 3.58
N ARG A 683 -3.42 17.83 2.66
CA ARG A 683 -2.15 18.52 2.38
C ARG A 683 -2.06 18.93 0.91
N ASN A 684 -1.81 20.22 0.65
CA ASN A 684 -1.25 20.65 -0.63
C ASN A 684 0.27 20.50 -0.54
N HIS A 685 0.83 19.70 -1.44
CA HIS A 685 2.26 19.44 -1.54
C HIS A 685 2.66 19.47 -3.01
N ASN A 686 3.90 19.83 -3.28
CA ASN A 686 4.40 20.06 -4.64
C ASN A 686 5.86 19.61 -4.73
N GLY A 687 6.26 19.08 -5.87
CA GLY A 687 7.66 18.74 -6.15
C GLY A 687 8.48 19.91 -6.68
N LYS A 688 9.79 19.69 -6.79
CA LYS A 688 10.74 20.53 -7.54
C LYS A 688 10.89 19.95 -8.96
N PRO A 689 11.02 20.77 -10.03
CA PRO A 689 11.18 22.23 -10.07
C PRO A 689 9.90 22.99 -10.44
N TYR A 690 8.72 22.47 -10.09
CA TYR A 690 7.45 22.95 -10.61
C TYR A 690 7.02 24.32 -10.04
N ILE A 691 6.08 24.97 -10.73
CA ILE A 691 5.56 26.29 -10.36
C ILE A 691 4.96 26.29 -8.94
N LYS A 692 4.78 27.49 -8.39
CA LYS A 692 4.06 27.65 -7.12
C LYS A 692 2.62 27.18 -7.28
N GLN A 693 2.11 26.44 -6.30
CA GLN A 693 0.72 25.95 -6.29
C GLN A 693 0.03 26.07 -4.93
N ASP A 694 0.57 26.88 -4.00
CA ASP A 694 -0.18 27.27 -2.80
C ASP A 694 -1.52 27.93 -3.22
N PRO A 695 -2.62 27.75 -2.48
CA PRO A 695 -3.96 28.04 -2.99
C PRO A 695 -4.24 29.52 -3.31
N ALA A 696 -3.34 30.43 -2.92
CA ALA A 696 -3.42 31.86 -3.22
C ALA A 696 -2.72 32.26 -4.54
N GLN A 697 -2.21 31.32 -5.34
CA GLN A 697 -1.58 31.63 -6.63
C GLN A 697 -2.57 32.14 -7.69
N TRP A 698 -3.82 31.63 -7.68
CA TRP A 698 -4.89 32.04 -8.58
C TRP A 698 -6.12 32.50 -7.81
N GLU A 699 -6.84 33.50 -8.33
CA GLU A 699 -8.02 34.03 -7.65
C GLU A 699 -9.17 33.01 -7.59
N SER A 700 -9.31 32.18 -8.62
CA SER A 700 -10.33 31.11 -8.67
C SER A 700 -10.03 30.00 -7.65
N VAL A 701 -8.78 29.50 -7.64
CA VAL A 701 -8.30 28.50 -6.66
C VAL A 701 -8.44 29.03 -5.25
N LYS A 702 -8.06 30.29 -5.00
CA LYS A 702 -8.21 30.95 -3.69
C LYS A 702 -9.67 30.93 -3.23
N SER A 703 -10.59 31.32 -4.11
CA SER A 703 -12.02 31.41 -3.81
C SER A 703 -12.64 30.04 -3.51
N ALA A 704 -12.35 29.05 -4.36
CA ALA A 704 -12.83 27.69 -4.19
C ALA A 704 -12.26 27.03 -2.92
N THR A 705 -10.95 27.17 -2.70
CA THR A 705 -10.27 26.66 -1.49
C THR A 705 -10.89 27.26 -0.24
N LYS A 706 -11.07 28.59 -0.20
CA LYS A 706 -11.70 29.25 0.95
C LYS A 706 -13.11 28.73 1.23
N LYS A 707 -13.93 28.51 0.19
CA LYS A 707 -15.29 27.95 0.34
C LYS A 707 -15.24 26.52 0.88
N ALA A 708 -14.42 25.66 0.28
CA ALA A 708 -14.29 24.24 0.65
C ALA A 708 -13.73 24.05 2.08
N TYR A 709 -12.69 24.81 2.46
CA TYR A 709 -12.09 24.68 3.77
C TYR A 709 -12.90 25.36 4.89
N ASN A 710 -13.67 26.41 4.60
CA ASN A 710 -14.66 26.90 5.57
C ASN A 710 -15.74 25.84 5.87
N PHE A 711 -16.16 25.06 4.86
CA PHE A 711 -17.02 23.91 5.07
C PHE A 711 -16.33 22.85 5.93
N ARG A 712 -15.12 22.41 5.54
CA ARG A 712 -14.34 21.42 6.31
C ARG A 712 -14.26 21.81 7.78
N TYR A 713 -13.87 23.05 8.06
CA TYR A 713 -13.64 23.54 9.42
C TYR A 713 -14.94 23.63 10.24
N ARG A 714 -16.07 23.95 9.59
CA ARG A 714 -17.40 23.88 10.20
C ARG A 714 -17.75 22.44 10.65
N TYR A 715 -17.30 21.43 9.92
CA TYR A 715 -17.60 20.01 10.17
C TYR A 715 -16.45 19.20 10.78
N LEU A 716 -15.33 19.82 11.16
CA LEU A 716 -14.25 19.15 11.88
C LEU A 716 -14.72 18.43 13.16
N PRO A 717 -15.71 18.93 13.95
CA PRO A 717 -16.22 18.17 15.08
C PRO A 717 -16.83 16.81 14.69
N TYR A 718 -17.49 16.73 13.53
CA TYR A 718 -18.01 15.48 13.00
C TYR A 718 -16.87 14.57 12.54
N LEU A 719 -15.94 15.09 11.72
CA LEU A 719 -14.79 14.33 11.25
C LEU A 719 -13.93 13.78 12.41
N TYR A 720 -13.70 14.59 13.44
CA TYR A 720 -12.98 14.19 14.65
C TYR A 720 -13.75 13.13 15.45
N SER A 721 -15.08 13.20 15.49
CA SER A 721 -15.91 12.17 16.13
C SER A 721 -15.81 10.84 15.39
N LEU A 722 -15.67 10.85 14.06
CA LEU A 722 -15.44 9.63 13.27
C LEU A 722 -14.06 9.02 13.58
N HIS A 723 -13.00 9.82 13.62
CA HIS A 723 -11.68 9.34 14.04
C HIS A 723 -11.69 8.82 15.48
N PHE A 724 -12.43 9.47 16.38
CA PHE A 724 -12.58 9.02 17.75
C PHE A 724 -13.28 7.66 17.84
N ASP A 725 -14.35 7.46 17.07
CA ASP A 725 -15.04 6.17 16.99
C ASP A 725 -14.14 5.09 16.40
N ALA A 726 -13.46 5.37 15.29
CA ALA A 726 -12.48 4.45 14.68
C ALA A 726 -11.35 4.07 15.65
N HIS A 727 -10.80 5.03 16.38
CA HIS A 727 -9.77 4.77 17.39
C HIS A 727 -10.25 3.87 18.53
N LEU A 728 -11.46 4.12 19.04
CA LEU A 728 -12.00 3.35 20.18
C LEU A 728 -12.54 1.98 19.77
N ASN A 729 -13.27 1.93 18.67
CA ASN A 729 -14.11 0.79 18.30
C ASN A 729 -13.65 0.09 17.02
N GLY A 730 -12.67 0.66 16.33
CA GLY A 730 -12.33 0.28 14.97
C GLY A 730 -13.35 0.80 13.95
N GLY A 731 -13.08 0.54 12.68
CA GLY A 731 -13.91 0.93 11.55
C GLY A 731 -13.33 2.09 10.75
N SER A 732 -14.11 2.52 9.77
CA SER A 732 -13.70 3.48 8.75
C SER A 732 -14.20 4.90 9.05
N VAL A 733 -13.48 5.90 8.51
CA VAL A 733 -13.88 7.31 8.52
C VAL A 733 -14.43 7.73 7.16
N ILE A 734 -13.69 7.42 6.09
CA ILE A 734 -14.19 7.53 4.72
C ILE A 734 -14.75 6.16 4.33
N ARG A 735 -16.02 6.13 3.94
CA ARG A 735 -16.76 4.91 3.61
C ARG A 735 -17.09 4.85 2.13
N PRO A 736 -16.76 3.74 1.44
CA PRO A 736 -17.46 3.37 0.23
C PRO A 736 -18.97 3.34 0.45
N VAL A 737 -19.74 3.78 -0.53
CA VAL A 737 -21.21 3.91 -0.37
C VAL A 737 -21.87 2.57 -0.03
N PHE A 738 -21.36 1.46 -0.57
CA PHE A 738 -21.89 0.12 -0.29
C PHE A 738 -21.76 -0.32 1.17
N PHE A 739 -20.91 0.34 1.99
CA PHE A 739 -20.83 0.04 3.43
C PHE A 739 -22.16 0.33 4.14
N GLU A 740 -22.85 1.38 3.71
CA GLU A 740 -24.11 1.84 4.32
C GLU A 740 -25.35 1.34 3.59
N PHE A 741 -25.17 0.83 2.36
CA PHE A 741 -26.23 0.41 1.45
C PHE A 741 -25.87 -0.91 0.73
N PRO A 742 -25.49 -1.98 1.45
CA PRO A 742 -25.04 -3.23 0.83
C PRO A 742 -26.15 -3.94 0.03
N ASP A 743 -27.42 -3.66 0.36
CA ASP A 743 -28.60 -4.20 -0.34
C ASP A 743 -28.90 -3.48 -1.67
N ASP A 744 -28.24 -2.35 -1.95
CA ASP A 744 -28.41 -1.57 -3.19
C ASP A 744 -27.26 -1.88 -4.16
N GLU A 745 -27.54 -2.71 -5.16
CA GLU A 745 -26.55 -3.17 -6.14
C GLU A 745 -25.88 -2.05 -6.94
N LYS A 746 -26.54 -0.90 -7.10
CA LYS A 746 -25.95 0.26 -7.80
C LYS A 746 -24.74 0.83 -7.05
N THR A 747 -24.61 0.53 -5.75
CA THR A 747 -23.51 1.01 -4.92
C THR A 747 -22.26 0.13 -5.01
N HIS A 748 -22.37 -1.10 -5.52
CA HIS A 748 -21.29 -2.09 -5.48
C HIS A 748 -20.14 -1.75 -6.42
N SER A 749 -20.41 -1.05 -7.54
CA SER A 749 -19.40 -0.54 -8.48
C SER A 749 -19.11 0.95 -8.29
N LEU A 750 -19.71 1.60 -7.30
CA LEU A 750 -19.64 3.04 -7.11
C LEU A 750 -18.32 3.42 -6.42
N GLY A 751 -17.33 3.81 -7.21
CA GLY A 751 -16.00 4.20 -6.72
C GLY A 751 -15.72 5.70 -6.71
N MET A 752 -16.47 6.52 -7.45
CA MET A 752 -16.18 7.95 -7.67
C MET A 752 -16.94 8.91 -6.74
N GLN A 753 -17.52 8.38 -5.68
CA GLN A 753 -18.13 9.14 -4.58
C GLN A 753 -18.01 8.32 -3.30
N PHE A 754 -18.04 8.99 -2.16
CA PHE A 754 -17.82 8.34 -0.87
C PHE A 754 -18.59 9.07 0.22
N MET A 755 -18.59 8.47 1.41
CA MET A 755 -19.21 9.06 2.59
C MET A 755 -18.19 9.38 3.67
N TRP A 756 -18.43 10.45 4.43
CA TRP A 756 -17.83 10.61 5.76
C TRP A 756 -18.73 9.96 6.79
N GLY A 757 -18.25 8.85 7.36
CA GLY A 757 -19.03 7.94 8.19
C GLY A 757 -20.32 7.53 7.48
N LYS A 758 -21.41 7.42 8.25
CA LYS A 758 -22.71 6.99 7.73
C LYS A 758 -23.63 8.11 7.24
N ALA A 759 -23.22 9.37 7.39
CA ALA A 759 -24.15 10.50 7.33
C ALA A 759 -23.93 11.47 6.17
N MET A 760 -22.70 11.70 5.72
CA MET A 760 -22.41 12.75 4.74
C MET A 760 -21.93 12.12 3.44
N MET A 761 -22.62 12.36 2.33
CA MET A 761 -22.24 11.96 0.97
C MET A 761 -21.43 13.06 0.29
N ILE A 762 -20.34 12.70 -0.38
CA ILE A 762 -19.45 13.60 -1.12
C ILE A 762 -19.37 13.10 -2.57
N ILE A 763 -19.67 13.97 -3.53
CA ILE A 763 -19.62 13.66 -4.97
C ILE A 763 -18.67 14.66 -5.66
N PRO A 764 -17.37 14.32 -5.80
CA PRO A 764 -16.37 15.22 -6.37
C PRO A 764 -16.44 15.31 -7.90
N VAL A 765 -15.97 16.43 -8.46
CA VAL A 765 -15.71 16.56 -9.91
C VAL A 765 -14.31 16.05 -10.20
N TYR A 766 -14.17 15.13 -11.16
CA TYR A 766 -12.90 14.48 -11.49
C TYR A 766 -12.59 14.47 -12.99
N THR A 767 -13.29 15.27 -13.80
CA THR A 767 -13.06 15.41 -15.25
C THR A 767 -12.95 16.89 -15.63
N GLU A 768 -12.06 17.18 -16.58
CA GLU A 768 -11.74 18.54 -17.03
C GLU A 768 -12.91 19.21 -17.76
N GLY A 769 -13.15 20.48 -17.47
CA GLY A 769 -14.18 21.31 -18.10
C GLY A 769 -15.60 21.08 -17.56
N ASP A 770 -15.80 20.07 -16.72
CA ASP A 770 -17.11 19.77 -16.18
C ASP A 770 -17.58 20.85 -15.21
N THR A 771 -18.84 21.25 -15.35
CA THR A 771 -19.53 22.20 -14.46
C THR A 771 -20.75 21.59 -13.77
N SER A 772 -20.94 20.29 -13.98
CA SER A 772 -21.88 19.43 -13.28
C SER A 772 -21.26 18.03 -13.15
N VAL A 773 -21.73 17.23 -12.22
CA VAL A 773 -21.22 15.87 -12.02
C VAL A 773 -22.35 14.87 -11.82
N GLU A 774 -22.17 13.69 -12.40
CA GLU A 774 -23.05 12.56 -12.15
C GLU A 774 -22.77 11.92 -10.78
N GLY A 775 -23.83 11.58 -10.07
CA GLY A 775 -23.74 10.92 -8.78
C GLY A 775 -25.01 10.17 -8.44
N TYR A 776 -24.89 9.21 -7.53
CA TYR A 776 -25.97 8.36 -7.08
C TYR A 776 -26.32 8.61 -5.62
N LEU A 777 -27.60 8.86 -5.35
CA LEU A 777 -28.14 9.03 -4.00
C LEU A 777 -29.06 7.83 -3.70
N PRO A 778 -28.66 6.90 -2.82
CA PRO A 778 -29.45 5.71 -2.50
C PRO A 778 -30.89 6.03 -2.11
N GLU A 779 -31.83 5.33 -2.74
CA GLU A 779 -33.26 5.63 -2.67
C GLU A 779 -33.88 5.29 -1.30
N SER A 780 -33.23 4.42 -0.53
CA SER A 780 -33.61 4.02 0.83
C SER A 780 -33.34 5.10 1.89
N SER A 781 -32.94 6.31 1.48
CA SER A 781 -32.72 7.45 2.37
C SER A 781 -33.15 8.77 1.72
N PHE A 782 -33.43 9.76 2.56
CA PHE A 782 -33.59 11.14 2.09
C PHE A 782 -32.24 11.84 2.12
N TRP A 783 -32.01 12.77 1.19
CA TRP A 783 -30.75 13.50 1.10
C TRP A 783 -31.01 14.99 1.05
N TYR A 784 -30.27 15.74 1.86
CA TYR A 784 -30.39 17.20 1.97
C TYR A 784 -29.06 17.85 1.65
N SER A 785 -29.06 18.90 0.83
CA SER A 785 -27.81 19.60 0.50
C SER A 785 -27.22 20.28 1.74
N LEU A 786 -25.89 20.19 1.87
CA LEU A 786 -25.11 20.93 2.85
C LEU A 786 -24.36 22.13 2.24
N ARG A 787 -24.56 22.42 0.95
CA ARG A 787 -23.92 23.59 0.31
C ARG A 787 -24.69 24.85 0.70
N ASP A 788 -23.98 25.96 0.89
CA ASP A 788 -24.59 27.20 1.37
C ASP A 788 -25.70 27.73 0.43
N ASP A 789 -25.56 27.50 -0.88
CA ASP A 789 -26.46 28.04 -1.92
C ASP A 789 -27.84 27.34 -1.96
N ASP A 790 -27.92 26.10 -1.51
CA ASP A 790 -29.14 25.28 -1.48
C ASP A 790 -29.29 24.49 -0.16
N TYR A 791 -28.75 25.05 0.94
CA TYR A 791 -28.68 24.39 2.23
C TYR A 791 -30.05 23.90 2.72
N GLY A 792 -30.12 22.63 3.11
CA GLY A 792 -31.34 22.00 3.63
C GLY A 792 -32.39 21.68 2.55
N TYR A 793 -32.13 21.96 1.28
CA TYR A 793 -32.98 21.50 0.19
C TYR A 793 -32.94 19.98 0.09
N GLN A 794 -34.12 19.35 0.13
CA GLN A 794 -34.24 17.91 -0.10
C GLN A 794 -34.10 17.61 -1.58
N VAL A 795 -33.07 16.85 -1.92
CA VAL A 795 -32.78 16.44 -3.28
C VAL A 795 -33.65 15.24 -3.66
N PRO A 796 -34.32 15.24 -4.81
CA PRO A 796 -35.02 14.05 -5.30
C PRO A 796 -34.01 12.92 -5.54
N ASN A 797 -34.26 11.72 -5.02
CA ASN A 797 -33.36 10.57 -5.22
C ASN A 797 -33.21 10.15 -6.69
N THR A 798 -34.15 10.55 -7.56
CA THR A 798 -34.05 10.37 -9.02
C THR A 798 -33.08 11.33 -9.70
N GLN A 799 -32.62 12.38 -9.00
CA GLN A 799 -31.67 13.32 -9.54
C GLN A 799 -30.27 12.70 -9.49
N THR A 800 -29.67 12.52 -10.67
CA THR A 800 -28.35 11.92 -10.83
C THR A 800 -27.29 12.90 -11.33
N ASN A 801 -27.67 14.11 -11.75
CA ASN A 801 -26.72 15.14 -12.20
C ASN A 801 -26.84 16.37 -11.29
N PHE A 802 -25.70 16.86 -10.80
CA PHE A 802 -25.61 17.95 -9.82
C PHE A 802 -24.77 19.10 -10.36
N SER A 803 -25.24 20.33 -10.20
CA SER A 803 -24.43 21.52 -10.50
C SER A 803 -23.16 21.52 -9.65
N ALA A 804 -22.02 21.78 -10.28
CA ALA A 804 -20.71 21.82 -9.64
C ALA A 804 -19.82 22.84 -10.35
N LYS A 805 -20.29 24.08 -10.53
CA LYS A 805 -19.50 25.13 -11.20
C LYS A 805 -18.21 25.43 -10.41
N LEU A 806 -17.25 26.09 -11.06
CA LEU A 806 -15.94 26.39 -10.46
C LEU A 806 -16.03 27.29 -9.20
N ASP A 807 -17.07 28.11 -9.09
CA ASP A 807 -17.36 28.99 -7.95
C ASP A 807 -18.32 28.37 -6.91
N GLU A 808 -18.80 27.16 -7.16
CA GLU A 808 -19.67 26.40 -6.27
C GLU A 808 -18.85 25.44 -5.39
N MET A 809 -19.44 24.97 -4.28
CA MET A 809 -18.88 23.81 -3.56
C MET A 809 -19.27 22.55 -4.34
N ILE A 810 -18.43 21.52 -4.32
CA ILE A 810 -18.83 20.20 -4.82
C ILE A 810 -20.13 19.73 -4.14
N PRO A 811 -20.94 18.88 -4.82
CA PRO A 811 -22.12 18.30 -4.21
C PRO A 811 -21.79 17.54 -2.92
N VAL A 812 -22.39 17.98 -1.82
CA VAL A 812 -22.28 17.36 -0.50
C VAL A 812 -23.67 17.32 0.13
N PHE A 813 -24.06 16.13 0.57
CA PHE A 813 -25.41 15.89 1.08
C PHE A 813 -25.36 15.21 2.45
N ILE A 814 -26.28 15.57 3.33
CA ILE A 814 -26.51 14.84 4.57
C ILE A 814 -27.66 13.86 4.37
N ARG A 815 -27.46 12.63 4.86
CA ARG A 815 -28.45 11.56 4.94
C ARG A 815 -29.47 11.90 6.02
N GLY A 816 -30.72 12.04 5.63
CA GLY A 816 -31.87 12.03 6.54
C GLY A 816 -32.28 10.60 6.86
N SER A 817 -32.76 10.37 8.08
CA SER A 817 -33.38 9.11 8.46
C SER A 817 -34.61 8.86 7.60
N PHE A 818 -34.61 7.74 6.87
CA PHE A 818 -35.82 7.14 6.34
C PHE A 818 -36.48 6.41 7.53
N ASN A 819 -37.66 6.86 7.95
CA ASN A 819 -38.54 6.06 8.79
C ASN A 819 -39.59 5.47 7.82
N PRO A 820 -39.46 4.21 7.38
CA PRO A 820 -40.59 3.52 6.76
C PRO A 820 -41.75 3.37 7.74
#